data_AF-A0A1Y3MY65-F1
#
_entry.id   AF-A0A1Y3MY65-F1
#
_cell.length_a   1.000
_cell.length_b   1.000
_cell.length_c   1.000
_cell.angle_alpha   90.00
_cell.angle_beta   90.00
_cell.angle_gamma   90.00
#
_symmetry.space_group_name_H-M   'P 1'
#
loop_
_entity.id
_entity.type
_entity.pdbx_description
1 polymer ?
#
loop_
_entity_poly.entity_id
_entity_poly.type
_entity_poly.pdbx_seq_one_letter_code
_entity_poly.pdbx_strand_id
1 'polypeptide(L)'
;MSDIIKIKQLNVKSTIGTETWGKPKLQPVIVDVVVYTDIMKCGETDNLEDTIDYSEIVKAVIKFSEEGTFDSIQEYSIKLVQAITEKFTIEKINVKVALPRAHLHSSAIVCSITRTKDNVNELFTKDDVYIIDKLNVNTVIGFNDCEKVVKQALDITLSYHPKVDSEIKTVEDLSTIVNSKILAEEVNDLVERTRFITIEALASSIANCCLTSFGVEKVNVRVEKPNAITFASASAVEIERDISSIPKLNKKYQSHFQPKKRAPTHVAYIALGGNIGEVAKNISKALKLLSEKCKILQTSYLYETTPMYVVDQPNFLNAACKVLTDLDPFELLAFLKQIEKDVGRVPSIRNGPRAVDLDILFYDKLILKTENLIIPHPRISERRFVLEPLNDIAKNFIHPTKQQTINSLLKILKHNPSEAYNKVRRVMPIRNQLWRWNEKTYLMGILNATPDSFSDGGKYNTLETGLAHAKEMVESQVDIIDIGGMSTRPFSDDGVTEEEELNRVIPLIKAIRAEPWGKDIPISVDTFRAEVALQSIEAGADLINDVTGGEGDPRMFEVMAQTDVPVCLMHMRGTPKTMQLECKYENGVLNEIEQVMADRIDKAQRIGVRFWNVLLDPGLGFSKDVEQNFEIVRGMEVLVSEHSRLANMPTLVGPSRKSFIGKTLNQPDPQQRVWGTAAVCTALIAANTSILRVHDFKEMKDIITISDKIYRNNNNNSILKDDNKIISIKDGEYIPPDFKSEVYRIIPTYENDHDQLPKSLIIKLATKNPGINSLLQNIQGYYKEAQFYKQLEKIPELKTPKIYYSSVADSKNEFIIVMEDLALRKLTVANQDNALNYDMAISIVKYFALLQSKFWNCRVNPLFKTIEWMKEPNFAIYLKDLTIQMFEERKLSFIERNRQRLTEKTVETVKTIDITQLYEKNFPSDLKHCTLVHGDPQPKNVFIDSINHEIVMIDWQYSSVGYGIKDVVLLLGIWMSNKTTREEILKIKNVYYDELIGHGVKDFSREAFEQQWNHCLLLSLCNIASVSEKENIGDDIEKQKKYKAYLELSESRFINFIQNQDF
;
A
#
# COMPACT_ATOMS: atom_id res chain seq x y z
N MET A 1 -40.65 -14.90 -49.83
CA MET A 1 -40.67 -13.67 -49.01
C MET A 1 -41.03 -14.11 -47.62
N SER A 2 -40.22 -13.80 -46.63
CA SER A 2 -40.55 -14.09 -45.23
C SER A 2 -41.38 -12.93 -44.69
N ASP A 3 -42.56 -13.19 -44.17
CA ASP A 3 -43.30 -12.19 -43.41
C ASP A 3 -42.53 -11.83 -42.14
N ILE A 4 -42.79 -10.63 -41.60
CA ILE A 4 -42.03 -10.10 -40.46
C ILE A 4 -42.93 -9.48 -39.41
N ILE A 5 -42.65 -9.80 -38.16
CA ILE A 5 -43.21 -9.13 -36.99
C ILE A 5 -42.15 -8.15 -36.48
N LYS A 6 -42.55 -6.88 -36.26
CA LYS A 6 -41.64 -5.81 -35.84
C LYS A 6 -42.10 -5.19 -34.53
N ILE A 7 -41.25 -5.28 -33.51
CA ILE A 7 -41.36 -4.54 -32.26
C ILE A 7 -40.29 -3.46 -32.32
N LYS A 8 -40.68 -2.19 -32.15
CA LYS A 8 -39.77 -1.05 -32.25
C LYS A 8 -39.80 -0.20 -30.99
N GLN A 9 -38.65 0.36 -30.64
CA GLN A 9 -38.46 1.35 -29.59
C GLN A 9 -38.95 0.86 -28.22
N LEU A 10 -38.75 -0.43 -27.92
CA LEU A 10 -39.06 -0.98 -26.60
C LEU A 10 -38.03 -0.44 -25.60
N ASN A 11 -38.48 0.42 -24.68
CA ASN A 11 -37.64 1.06 -23.68
C ASN A 11 -37.66 0.25 -22.38
N VAL A 12 -36.54 -0.37 -22.06
CA VAL A 12 -36.33 -1.18 -20.85
C VAL A 12 -35.19 -0.61 -20.02
N LYS A 13 -35.06 -1.05 -18.78
CA LYS A 13 -33.88 -0.74 -17.95
C LYS A 13 -33.05 -2.01 -17.80
N SER A 14 -31.74 -1.89 -17.99
CA SER A 14 -30.81 -2.99 -17.74
C SER A 14 -29.48 -2.48 -17.24
N THR A 15 -28.72 -3.35 -16.60
CA THR A 15 -27.39 -3.06 -16.09
C THR A 15 -26.36 -3.55 -17.10
N ILE A 16 -25.87 -2.64 -17.95
CA ILE A 16 -24.96 -2.96 -19.07
C ILE A 16 -23.68 -2.11 -18.98
N GLY A 17 -22.51 -2.72 -19.11
CA GLY A 17 -21.22 -2.02 -19.23
C GLY A 17 -20.56 -1.69 -17.90
N THR A 18 -19.35 -1.13 -17.95
CA THR A 18 -18.63 -0.57 -16.79
C THR A 18 -18.43 0.94 -16.93
N GLU A 19 -18.62 1.71 -15.85
CA GLU A 19 -18.23 3.13 -15.79
C GLU A 19 -16.78 3.37 -16.26
N THR A 20 -16.43 4.64 -16.52
CA THR A 20 -15.03 5.12 -16.55
C THR A 20 -14.25 4.78 -15.24
N TRP A 21 -14.95 4.30 -14.20
CA TRP A 21 -14.45 3.84 -12.90
C TRP A 21 -14.81 2.38 -12.53
N GLY A 22 -15.33 1.57 -13.46
CA GLY A 22 -15.42 0.11 -13.29
C GLY A 22 -16.65 -0.48 -12.59
N LYS A 23 -17.80 0.23 -12.50
CA LYS A 23 -19.05 -0.34 -11.97
C LYS A 23 -20.17 -0.41 -13.01
N PRO A 24 -20.98 -1.48 -13.06
CA PRO A 24 -22.18 -1.54 -13.88
C PRO A 24 -23.30 -0.65 -13.33
N LYS A 25 -24.01 0.06 -14.22
CA LYS A 25 -25.09 0.99 -13.86
C LYS A 25 -26.40 0.62 -14.55
N LEU A 26 -27.48 0.64 -13.77
CA LEU A 26 -28.85 0.52 -14.31
C LEU A 26 -29.17 1.74 -15.19
N GLN A 27 -29.43 1.50 -16.47
CA GLN A 27 -29.64 2.56 -17.46
C GLN A 27 -30.71 2.18 -18.49
N PRO A 28 -31.34 3.16 -19.17
CA PRO A 28 -32.30 2.87 -20.23
C PRO A 28 -31.61 2.20 -21.42
N VAL A 29 -32.28 1.20 -21.99
CA VAL A 29 -31.87 0.44 -23.17
C VAL A 29 -33.05 0.43 -24.12
N ILE A 30 -32.80 0.76 -25.39
CA ILE A 30 -33.83 0.74 -26.43
C ILE A 30 -33.61 -0.50 -27.29
N VAL A 31 -34.64 -1.35 -27.39
CA VAL A 31 -34.59 -2.62 -28.14
C VAL A 31 -35.59 -2.58 -29.29
N ASP A 32 -35.13 -2.86 -30.50
CA ASP A 32 -35.97 -3.26 -31.63
C ASP A 32 -35.80 -4.76 -31.87
N VAL A 33 -36.90 -5.48 -32.10
CA VAL A 33 -36.91 -6.90 -32.42
C VAL A 33 -37.65 -7.11 -33.73
N VAL A 34 -37.00 -7.79 -34.68
CA VAL A 34 -37.59 -8.21 -35.94
C VAL A 34 -37.55 -9.73 -36.01
N VAL A 35 -38.73 -10.35 -36.02
CA VAL A 35 -38.90 -11.79 -36.16
C VAL A 35 -39.36 -12.09 -37.58
N TYR A 36 -38.65 -12.98 -38.26
CA TYR A 36 -39.01 -13.47 -39.59
C TYR A 36 -39.75 -14.80 -39.41
N THR A 37 -41.05 -14.81 -39.76
CA THR A 37 -41.94 -15.97 -39.60
C THR A 37 -43.03 -15.92 -40.66
N ASP A 38 -43.51 -17.07 -41.13
CA ASP A 38 -44.69 -17.13 -42.00
C ASP A 38 -45.95 -16.82 -41.17
N ILE A 39 -46.75 -15.85 -41.62
CA ILE A 39 -48.01 -15.46 -40.96
C ILE A 39 -49.25 -15.79 -41.82
N MET A 40 -49.08 -16.44 -42.97
CA MET A 40 -50.19 -16.72 -43.88
C MET A 40 -51.28 -17.56 -43.20
N LYS A 41 -50.88 -18.59 -42.45
CA LYS A 41 -51.81 -19.46 -41.73
C LYS A 41 -52.67 -18.68 -40.73
N CYS A 42 -52.06 -17.78 -39.96
CA CYS A 42 -52.78 -16.89 -39.05
C CYS A 42 -53.72 -15.93 -39.79
N GLY A 43 -53.32 -15.43 -40.97
CA GLY A 43 -54.19 -14.62 -41.82
C GLY A 43 -55.41 -15.38 -42.37
N GLU A 44 -55.29 -16.69 -42.57
CA GLU A 44 -56.38 -17.56 -43.02
C GLU A 44 -57.30 -18.00 -41.88
N THR A 45 -56.75 -18.28 -40.70
CA THR A 45 -57.48 -18.85 -39.56
C THR A 45 -57.97 -17.84 -38.54
N ASP A 46 -57.43 -16.61 -38.56
CA ASP A 46 -57.64 -15.57 -37.53
C ASP A 46 -57.41 -16.07 -36.10
N ASN A 47 -56.44 -16.99 -35.92
CA ASN A 47 -56.10 -17.58 -34.63
C ASN A 47 -54.66 -17.22 -34.20
N LEU A 48 -54.51 -16.72 -32.96
CA LEU A 48 -53.23 -16.36 -32.37
C LEU A 48 -52.28 -17.56 -32.21
N GLU A 49 -52.81 -18.79 -32.11
CA GLU A 49 -52.00 -20.03 -32.04
C GLU A 49 -51.22 -20.32 -33.33
N ASP A 50 -51.62 -19.72 -34.45
CA ASP A 50 -50.99 -19.89 -35.76
C ASP A 50 -49.92 -18.81 -36.05
N THR A 51 -49.59 -17.99 -35.05
CA THR A 51 -48.54 -16.96 -35.13
C THR A 51 -47.77 -16.83 -33.81
N ILE A 52 -46.76 -15.96 -33.80
CA ILE A 52 -46.02 -15.65 -32.57
C ILE A 52 -46.68 -14.47 -31.87
N ASP A 53 -47.12 -14.67 -30.63
CA ASP A 53 -47.63 -13.60 -29.78
C ASP A 53 -46.51 -12.61 -29.42
N TYR A 54 -46.52 -11.44 -30.06
CA TYR A 54 -45.54 -10.38 -29.82
C TYR A 54 -45.60 -9.81 -28.39
N SER A 55 -46.72 -9.96 -27.67
CA SER A 55 -46.83 -9.57 -26.27
C SER A 55 -45.98 -10.46 -25.35
N GLU A 56 -45.88 -11.75 -25.69
CA GLU A 56 -45.03 -12.71 -24.97
C GLU A 56 -43.53 -12.49 -25.25
N ILE A 57 -43.18 -12.02 -26.45
CA ILE A 57 -41.81 -11.56 -26.76
C ILE A 57 -41.47 -10.34 -25.90
N VAL A 58 -42.35 -9.34 -25.81
CA VAL A 58 -42.12 -8.13 -25.00
C VAL A 58 -41.90 -8.51 -23.53
N LYS A 59 -42.71 -9.41 -22.96
CA LYS A 59 -42.52 -9.89 -21.59
C LYS A 59 -41.17 -10.58 -21.39
N ALA A 60 -40.72 -11.37 -22.37
CA ALA A 60 -39.43 -12.03 -22.32
C ALA A 60 -38.26 -11.02 -22.33
N VAL A 61 -38.33 -9.99 -23.19
CA VAL A 61 -37.31 -8.93 -23.26
C VAL A 61 -37.24 -8.13 -21.96
N ILE A 62 -38.40 -7.76 -21.38
CA ILE A 62 -38.46 -7.02 -20.11
C ILE A 62 -37.84 -7.84 -18.99
N LYS A 63 -38.31 -9.10 -18.83
CA LYS A 63 -37.80 -10.00 -17.78
C LYS A 63 -36.30 -10.21 -17.88
N PHE A 64 -35.80 -10.51 -19.08
CA PHE A 64 -34.37 -10.69 -19.33
C PHE A 64 -33.54 -9.44 -18.98
N SER A 65 -34.07 -8.26 -19.30
CA SER A 65 -33.39 -6.99 -19.07
C SER A 65 -33.32 -6.61 -17.59
N GLU A 66 -34.36 -6.93 -16.81
CA GLU A 66 -34.45 -6.63 -15.37
C GLU A 66 -33.66 -7.60 -14.49
N GLU A 67 -33.59 -8.88 -14.86
CA GLU A 67 -32.94 -9.93 -14.05
C GLU A 67 -31.42 -10.04 -14.32
N GLY A 68 -30.93 -9.47 -15.42
CA GLY A 68 -29.54 -9.62 -15.87
C GLY A 68 -28.61 -8.44 -15.56
N THR A 69 -27.32 -8.75 -15.38
CA THR A 69 -26.21 -7.79 -15.44
C THR A 69 -25.25 -8.24 -16.54
N PHE A 70 -24.82 -7.31 -17.38
CA PHE A 70 -24.06 -7.60 -18.59
C PHE A 70 -22.84 -6.68 -18.68
N ASP A 71 -21.71 -7.24 -19.09
CA ASP A 71 -20.44 -6.52 -19.16
C ASP A 71 -20.33 -5.64 -20.41
N SER A 72 -21.12 -5.92 -21.45
CA SER A 72 -21.11 -5.16 -22.69
C SER A 72 -22.46 -5.16 -23.44
N ILE A 73 -22.65 -4.22 -24.36
CA ILE A 73 -23.84 -4.17 -25.23
C ILE A 73 -23.91 -5.39 -26.15
N GLN A 74 -22.74 -5.93 -26.53
CA GLN A 74 -22.61 -7.14 -27.34
C GLN A 74 -23.13 -8.36 -26.59
N GLU A 75 -22.67 -8.54 -25.36
CA GLU A 75 -23.11 -9.63 -24.51
C GLU A 75 -24.63 -9.60 -24.27
N TYR A 76 -25.16 -8.43 -23.93
CA TYR A 76 -26.59 -8.24 -23.76
C TYR A 76 -27.36 -8.61 -25.04
N SER A 77 -26.89 -8.16 -26.20
CA SER A 77 -27.57 -8.41 -27.48
C SER A 77 -27.56 -9.88 -27.87
N ILE A 78 -26.43 -10.59 -27.69
CA ILE A 78 -26.29 -12.02 -28.00
C ILE A 78 -27.19 -12.84 -27.07
N LYS A 79 -27.09 -12.61 -25.75
CA LYS A 79 -27.86 -13.35 -24.76
C LYS A 79 -29.36 -13.07 -24.87
N LEU A 80 -29.75 -11.85 -25.27
CA LEU A 80 -31.15 -11.51 -25.51
C LEU A 80 -31.72 -12.30 -26.71
N VAL A 81 -30.95 -12.42 -27.79
CA VAL A 81 -31.36 -13.26 -28.94
C VAL A 81 -31.56 -14.70 -28.49
N GLN A 82 -30.60 -15.26 -27.74
CA GLN A 82 -30.67 -16.63 -27.20
C GLN A 82 -31.92 -16.84 -26.35
N ALA A 83 -32.18 -15.93 -25.40
CA ALA A 83 -33.35 -16.00 -24.51
C ALA A 83 -34.69 -15.96 -25.27
N ILE A 84 -34.79 -15.18 -26.36
CA ILE A 84 -36.00 -15.16 -27.20
C ILE A 84 -36.13 -16.48 -27.97
N THR A 85 -35.06 -16.97 -28.58
CA THR A 85 -35.09 -18.21 -29.38
C THR A 85 -35.24 -19.50 -28.56
N GLU A 86 -34.94 -19.48 -27.26
CA GLU A 86 -35.24 -20.60 -26.34
C GLU A 86 -36.75 -20.74 -26.09
N LYS A 87 -37.48 -19.62 -26.04
CA LYS A 87 -38.92 -19.58 -25.72
C LYS A 87 -39.80 -19.71 -26.96
N PHE A 88 -39.33 -19.25 -28.13
CA PHE A 88 -40.10 -19.23 -29.38
C PHE A 88 -39.35 -19.93 -30.51
N THR A 89 -40.06 -20.73 -31.31
CA THR A 89 -39.48 -21.34 -32.51
C THR A 89 -39.42 -20.29 -33.64
N ILE A 90 -38.24 -19.72 -33.87
CA ILE A 90 -38.01 -18.64 -34.83
C ILE A 90 -36.95 -19.06 -35.85
N GLU A 91 -37.25 -18.91 -37.15
CA GLU A 91 -36.30 -19.24 -38.22
C GLU A 91 -35.16 -18.21 -38.33
N LYS A 92 -35.50 -16.92 -38.23
CA LYS A 92 -34.55 -15.81 -38.24
C LYS A 92 -35.03 -14.66 -37.37
N ILE A 93 -34.11 -14.06 -36.63
CA ILE A 93 -34.35 -12.91 -35.76
C ILE A 93 -33.25 -11.87 -35.95
N ASN A 94 -33.64 -10.59 -35.95
CA ASN A 94 -32.71 -9.47 -35.81
C ASN A 94 -33.09 -8.68 -34.56
N VAL A 95 -32.11 -8.47 -33.67
CA VAL A 95 -32.27 -7.67 -32.47
C VAL A 95 -31.31 -6.49 -32.58
N LYS A 96 -31.86 -5.28 -32.46
CA LYS A 96 -31.10 -4.04 -32.44
C LYS A 96 -31.22 -3.41 -31.06
N VAL A 97 -30.11 -3.30 -30.36
CA VAL A 97 -30.00 -2.74 -29.02
C VAL A 97 -29.26 -1.41 -29.11
N ALA A 98 -29.86 -0.35 -28.58
CA ALA A 98 -29.25 0.97 -28.48
C ALA A 98 -29.11 1.40 -27.01
N LEU A 99 -27.92 1.88 -26.67
CA LEU A 99 -27.61 2.54 -25.40
C LEU A 99 -27.55 4.06 -25.61
N PRO A 100 -28.59 4.81 -25.21
CA PRO A 100 -28.61 6.27 -25.33
C PRO A 100 -27.53 6.90 -24.47
N ARG A 101 -26.81 7.90 -25.00
CA ARG A 101 -25.77 8.67 -24.28
C ARG A 101 -24.65 7.83 -23.64
N ALA A 102 -24.35 6.65 -24.20
CA ALA A 102 -23.26 5.80 -23.72
C ALA A 102 -21.86 6.44 -23.88
N HIS A 103 -21.71 7.39 -24.82
CA HIS A 103 -20.50 8.19 -25.01
C HIS A 103 -20.85 9.68 -25.04
N LEU A 104 -19.96 10.52 -24.51
CA LEU A 104 -20.21 11.94 -24.22
C LEU A 104 -20.64 12.74 -25.46
N HIS A 105 -20.15 12.33 -26.64
CA HIS A 105 -20.39 13.03 -27.91
C HIS A 105 -21.31 12.28 -28.88
N SER A 106 -21.81 11.09 -28.55
CA SER A 106 -22.71 10.33 -29.45
C SER A 106 -24.13 10.28 -28.92
N SER A 107 -25.12 10.23 -29.81
CA SER A 107 -26.53 10.06 -29.42
C SER A 107 -26.79 8.67 -28.85
N ALA A 108 -26.24 7.62 -29.48
CA ALA A 108 -26.31 6.26 -28.98
C ALA A 108 -25.15 5.39 -29.49
N ILE A 109 -24.82 4.35 -28.75
CA ILE A 109 -24.07 3.20 -29.27
C ILE A 109 -25.07 2.08 -29.51
N VAL A 110 -25.01 1.47 -30.69
CA VAL A 110 -25.98 0.48 -31.13
C VAL A 110 -25.27 -0.80 -31.56
N CYS A 111 -25.84 -1.93 -31.20
CA CYS A 111 -25.46 -3.24 -31.68
C CYS A 111 -26.68 -3.87 -32.36
N SER A 112 -26.55 -4.28 -33.62
CA SER A 112 -27.57 -5.02 -34.34
C SER A 112 -27.05 -6.41 -34.67
N ILE A 113 -27.69 -7.42 -34.10
CA ILE A 113 -27.28 -8.82 -34.21
C ILE A 113 -28.36 -9.59 -34.95
N THR A 114 -27.94 -10.36 -35.96
CA THR A 114 -28.84 -11.20 -36.75
C THR A 114 -28.48 -12.66 -36.53
N ARG A 115 -29.47 -13.48 -36.16
CA ARG A 115 -29.29 -14.93 -36.01
C ARG A 115 -30.40 -15.69 -36.74
N THR A 116 -30.04 -16.88 -37.22
CA THR A 116 -30.90 -17.91 -37.79
C THR A 116 -30.90 -19.11 -36.86
N LYS A 117 -31.85 -20.03 -37.02
CA LYS A 117 -31.94 -21.26 -36.22
C LYS A 117 -30.61 -22.03 -36.15
N ASP A 118 -29.82 -22.02 -37.22
CA ASP A 118 -28.58 -22.79 -37.32
C ASP A 118 -27.38 -22.14 -36.61
N ASN A 119 -27.43 -20.83 -36.34
CA ASN A 119 -26.31 -20.08 -35.77
C ASN A 119 -26.65 -19.29 -34.51
N VAL A 120 -27.79 -19.54 -33.86
CA VAL A 120 -28.22 -18.88 -32.60
C VAL A 120 -27.12 -18.83 -31.54
N ASN A 121 -26.28 -19.87 -31.47
CA ASN A 121 -25.21 -20.00 -30.47
C ASN A 121 -23.88 -19.37 -30.92
N GLU A 122 -23.77 -18.88 -32.15
CA GLU A 122 -22.57 -18.19 -32.61
C GLU A 122 -22.46 -16.82 -31.94
N LEU A 123 -21.30 -16.58 -31.32
CA LEU A 123 -21.00 -15.31 -30.66
C LEU A 123 -20.96 -14.13 -31.64
N PHE A 124 -20.63 -14.40 -32.90
CA PHE A 124 -20.48 -13.37 -33.93
C PHE A 124 -20.82 -13.94 -35.32
N THR A 125 -21.45 -13.13 -36.17
CA THR A 125 -21.64 -13.44 -37.59
C THR A 125 -21.32 -12.23 -38.46
N LYS A 126 -21.00 -12.45 -39.73
CA LYS A 126 -20.78 -11.36 -40.72
C LYS A 126 -21.97 -10.41 -40.88
N ASP A 127 -23.17 -10.84 -40.48
CA ASP A 127 -24.40 -10.05 -40.56
C ASP A 127 -24.57 -9.10 -39.36
N ASP A 128 -23.66 -9.15 -38.38
CA ASP A 128 -23.69 -8.26 -37.21
C ASP A 128 -23.13 -6.88 -37.57
N VAL A 129 -23.84 -5.84 -37.12
CA VAL A 129 -23.54 -4.44 -37.43
C VAL A 129 -23.44 -3.64 -36.14
N TYR A 130 -22.36 -2.88 -35.99
CA TYR A 130 -22.17 -1.95 -34.88
C TYR A 130 -22.32 -0.52 -35.38
N ILE A 131 -23.04 0.30 -34.61
CA ILE A 131 -23.33 1.67 -35.01
C ILE A 131 -22.96 2.64 -33.90
N ILE A 132 -22.15 3.64 -34.24
CA ILE A 132 -21.99 4.87 -33.44
C ILE A 132 -22.94 5.88 -34.06
N ASP A 133 -24.04 6.15 -33.37
CA ASP A 133 -25.12 6.98 -33.88
C ASP A 133 -24.89 8.46 -33.50
N LYS A 134 -24.83 9.32 -34.52
CA LYS A 134 -24.67 10.79 -34.41
C LYS A 134 -23.60 11.22 -33.40
N LEU A 135 -22.34 10.96 -33.74
CA LEU A 135 -21.18 11.54 -33.09
C LEU A 135 -21.10 13.03 -33.45
N ASN A 136 -21.37 13.89 -32.47
CA ASN A 136 -21.39 15.34 -32.55
C ASN A 136 -19.94 15.85 -32.45
N VAL A 137 -19.41 16.39 -33.54
CA VAL A 137 -18.03 16.88 -33.61
C VAL A 137 -17.97 18.27 -34.21
N ASN A 138 -16.96 19.06 -33.83
CA ASN A 138 -16.79 20.43 -34.32
C ASN A 138 -15.49 20.59 -35.10
N THR A 139 -15.60 20.92 -36.39
CA THR A 139 -14.42 21.20 -37.23
C THR A 139 -14.68 22.32 -38.21
N VAL A 140 -13.61 22.91 -38.74
CA VAL A 140 -13.70 23.93 -39.78
C VAL A 140 -13.83 23.21 -41.13
N ILE A 141 -14.96 23.40 -41.80
CA ILE A 141 -15.29 22.68 -43.04
C ILE A 141 -16.22 23.50 -43.95
N GLY A 142 -15.79 23.73 -45.19
CA GLY A 142 -16.61 24.43 -46.19
C GLY A 142 -15.80 25.26 -47.17
N PHE A 143 -16.50 25.83 -48.16
CA PHE A 143 -15.92 26.56 -49.27
C PHE A 143 -15.97 28.08 -49.06
N ASN A 144 -16.95 28.57 -48.30
CA ASN A 144 -17.16 29.99 -48.09
C ASN A 144 -16.13 30.55 -47.10
N ASP A 145 -15.78 31.84 -47.23
CA ASP A 145 -14.71 32.43 -46.42
C ASP A 145 -15.02 32.44 -44.91
N CYS A 146 -16.30 32.56 -44.54
CA CYS A 146 -16.74 32.40 -43.15
C CYS A 146 -16.59 30.94 -42.64
N GLU A 147 -16.78 29.94 -43.50
CA GLU A 147 -16.66 28.51 -43.16
C GLU A 147 -15.21 28.05 -43.00
N LYS A 148 -14.25 28.79 -43.57
CA LYS A 148 -12.80 28.49 -43.52
C LYS A 148 -12.12 28.87 -42.20
N VAL A 149 -12.81 29.63 -41.33
CA VAL A 149 -12.24 30.12 -40.08
C VAL A 149 -13.06 29.74 -38.84
N VAL A 150 -14.35 29.39 -39.01
CA VAL A 150 -15.25 29.03 -37.91
C VAL A 150 -15.47 27.52 -37.85
N LYS A 151 -15.37 26.94 -36.65
CA LYS A 151 -15.74 25.54 -36.41
C LYS A 151 -17.26 25.37 -36.54
N GLN A 152 -17.68 24.36 -37.27
CA GLN A 152 -19.07 24.01 -37.52
C GLN A 152 -19.35 22.62 -36.96
N ALA A 153 -20.57 22.44 -36.43
CA ALA A 153 -21.03 21.17 -35.92
C ALA A 153 -21.32 20.20 -37.07
N LEU A 154 -20.90 18.95 -36.90
CA LEU A 154 -21.19 17.83 -37.78
C LEU A 154 -21.73 16.68 -36.94
N ASP A 155 -22.69 15.95 -37.51
CA ASP A 155 -23.18 14.68 -36.97
C ASP A 155 -22.62 13.53 -37.83
N ILE A 156 -21.81 12.67 -37.21
CA ILE A 156 -21.19 11.54 -37.91
C ILE A 156 -21.82 10.25 -37.41
N THR A 157 -22.39 9.46 -38.32
CA THR A 157 -22.88 8.11 -38.03
C THR A 157 -21.96 7.09 -38.69
N LEU A 158 -21.48 6.14 -37.91
CA LEU A 158 -20.59 5.06 -38.37
C LEU A 158 -21.32 3.74 -38.18
N SER A 159 -21.57 3.01 -39.26
CA SER A 159 -22.07 1.62 -39.21
C SER A 159 -20.99 0.69 -39.75
N TYR A 160 -20.54 -0.29 -38.97
CA TYR A 160 -19.36 -1.07 -39.36
C TYR A 160 -19.47 -2.54 -38.98
N HIS A 161 -18.76 -3.35 -39.77
CA HIS A 161 -18.56 -4.79 -39.57
C HIS A 161 -17.11 -5.03 -39.14
N PRO A 162 -16.87 -5.69 -38.00
CA PRO A 162 -15.52 -6.01 -37.56
C PRO A 162 -14.93 -7.11 -38.42
N LYS A 163 -13.60 -7.13 -38.49
CA LYS A 163 -12.83 -8.12 -39.23
C LYS A 163 -12.82 -9.46 -38.50
N VAL A 164 -13.16 -10.52 -39.22
CA VAL A 164 -13.21 -11.88 -38.68
C VAL A 164 -11.87 -12.58 -38.91
N ASP A 165 -11.04 -12.63 -37.87
CA ASP A 165 -9.88 -13.53 -37.83
C ASP A 165 -10.20 -14.72 -36.90
N SER A 166 -9.50 -15.86 -37.04
CA SER A 166 -9.77 -17.16 -36.38
C SER A 166 -9.61 -17.19 -34.85
N GLU A 167 -9.52 -16.04 -34.19
CA GLU A 167 -9.13 -15.86 -32.79
C GLU A 167 -10.29 -15.52 -31.85
N ILE A 168 -11.47 -15.17 -32.35
CA ILE A 168 -12.65 -14.83 -31.52
C ILE A 168 -13.24 -16.11 -30.91
N LYS A 169 -13.02 -16.34 -29.61
CA LYS A 169 -13.56 -17.51 -28.88
C LYS A 169 -14.52 -17.13 -27.76
N THR A 170 -14.42 -15.91 -27.23
CA THR A 170 -15.29 -15.40 -26.16
C THR A 170 -15.93 -14.05 -26.50
N VAL A 171 -16.89 -13.63 -25.67
CA VAL A 171 -17.52 -12.30 -25.79
C VAL A 171 -16.54 -11.20 -25.37
N GLU A 172 -15.57 -11.49 -24.49
CA GLU A 172 -14.50 -10.54 -24.15
C GLU A 172 -13.57 -10.27 -25.35
N ASP A 173 -13.22 -11.30 -26.13
CA ASP A 173 -12.44 -11.14 -27.36
C ASP A 173 -13.16 -10.19 -28.33
N LEU A 174 -14.46 -10.39 -28.51
CA LEU A 174 -15.31 -9.58 -29.38
C LEU A 174 -15.42 -8.12 -28.89
N SER A 175 -15.57 -7.90 -27.58
CA SER A 175 -15.64 -6.54 -27.02
C SER A 175 -14.31 -5.79 -27.07
N THR A 176 -13.19 -6.51 -27.09
CA THR A 176 -11.84 -5.94 -27.27
C THR A 176 -11.60 -5.50 -28.71
N ILE A 177 -12.03 -6.32 -29.68
CA ILE A 177 -11.92 -6.04 -31.12
C ILE A 177 -12.89 -4.91 -31.53
N VAL A 178 -14.11 -4.93 -30.99
CA VAL A 178 -15.20 -3.99 -31.34
C VAL A 178 -15.37 -2.93 -30.26
N ASN A 179 -14.34 -2.11 -30.05
CA ASN A 179 -14.39 -1.03 -29.06
C ASN A 179 -14.94 0.28 -29.68
N SER A 180 -16.27 0.39 -29.74
CA SER A 180 -16.97 1.58 -30.26
C SER A 180 -16.59 2.89 -29.57
N LYS A 181 -16.14 2.84 -28.30
CA LYS A 181 -15.71 4.03 -27.56
C LYS A 181 -14.38 4.56 -28.08
N ILE A 182 -13.37 3.69 -28.21
CA ILE A 182 -12.06 4.06 -28.76
C ILE A 182 -12.22 4.56 -30.20
N LEU A 183 -13.03 3.86 -31.01
CA LEU A 183 -13.30 4.27 -32.38
C LEU A 183 -13.95 5.67 -32.45
N ALA A 184 -14.91 5.98 -31.56
CA ALA A 184 -15.54 7.30 -31.50
C ALA A 184 -14.56 8.41 -31.09
N GLU A 185 -13.68 8.15 -30.12
CA GLU A 185 -12.65 9.10 -29.64
C GLU A 185 -11.63 9.42 -30.75
N GLU A 186 -11.15 8.40 -31.48
CA GLU A 186 -10.17 8.56 -32.55
C GLU A 186 -10.76 9.26 -33.78
N VAL A 187 -12.02 8.96 -34.14
CA VAL A 187 -12.72 9.70 -35.19
C VAL A 187 -12.96 11.15 -34.80
N ASN A 188 -13.33 11.43 -33.54
CA ASN A 188 -13.44 12.80 -33.04
C ASN A 188 -12.11 13.55 -33.17
N ASP A 189 -11.01 12.97 -32.70
CA ASP A 189 -9.67 13.54 -32.79
C ASP A 189 -9.23 13.83 -34.23
N LEU A 190 -9.49 12.90 -35.15
CA LEU A 190 -9.22 13.06 -36.57
C LEU A 190 -9.99 14.25 -37.15
N VAL A 191 -11.29 14.33 -36.87
CA VAL A 191 -12.17 15.38 -37.41
C VAL A 191 -11.77 16.76 -36.87
N GLU A 192 -11.45 16.87 -35.58
CA GLU A 192 -11.09 18.16 -34.97
C GLU A 192 -9.77 18.75 -35.51
N ARG A 193 -8.80 17.88 -35.82
CA ARG A 193 -7.45 18.26 -36.30
C ARG A 193 -7.39 18.54 -37.79
N THR A 194 -8.35 18.03 -38.54
CA THR A 194 -8.38 18.20 -39.99
C THR A 194 -9.19 19.44 -40.39
N ARG A 195 -8.92 19.92 -41.59
CA ARG A 195 -9.53 21.11 -42.20
C ARG A 195 -9.92 20.73 -43.63
N PHE A 196 -10.99 19.97 -43.75
CA PHE A 196 -11.51 19.54 -45.04
C PHE A 196 -12.34 20.65 -45.69
N ILE A 197 -12.36 20.69 -47.01
CA ILE A 197 -13.20 21.64 -47.76
C ILE A 197 -14.62 21.06 -47.93
N THR A 198 -14.72 19.75 -48.16
CA THR A 198 -15.99 19.06 -48.45
C THR A 198 -16.24 17.89 -47.49
N ILE A 199 -17.51 17.57 -47.25
CA ILE A 199 -17.92 16.48 -46.34
C ILE A 199 -17.66 15.10 -46.95
N GLU A 200 -17.60 14.97 -48.28
CA GLU A 200 -17.21 13.75 -49.01
C GLU A 200 -15.76 13.36 -48.73
N ALA A 201 -14.87 14.36 -48.73
CA ALA A 201 -13.46 14.14 -48.44
C ALA A 201 -13.27 13.73 -46.98
N LEU A 202 -14.01 14.36 -46.07
CA LEU A 202 -14.03 13.98 -44.65
C LEU A 202 -14.56 12.56 -44.45
N ALA A 203 -15.71 12.22 -45.05
CA ALA A 203 -16.31 10.89 -44.97
C ALA A 203 -15.34 9.80 -45.47
N SER A 204 -14.69 10.03 -46.62
CA SER A 204 -13.70 9.10 -47.19
C SER A 204 -12.47 8.95 -46.29
N SER A 205 -12.06 10.03 -45.62
CA SER A 205 -10.97 10.04 -44.66
C SER A 205 -11.29 9.24 -43.40
N ILE A 206 -12.50 9.40 -42.85
CA ILE A 206 -12.97 8.65 -41.70
C ILE A 206 -13.04 7.15 -42.04
N ALA A 207 -13.61 6.81 -43.21
CA ALA A 207 -13.68 5.42 -43.66
C ALA A 207 -12.28 4.77 -43.75
N ASN A 208 -11.29 5.50 -44.29
CA ASN A 208 -9.91 5.02 -44.34
C ASN A 208 -9.31 4.80 -42.93
N CYS A 209 -9.57 5.72 -42.00
CA CYS A 209 -9.14 5.58 -40.61
C CYS A 209 -9.70 4.31 -39.96
N CYS A 210 -11.01 4.07 -40.09
CA CYS A 210 -11.68 2.87 -39.58
C CYS A 210 -11.07 1.58 -40.14
N LEU A 211 -10.92 1.49 -41.47
CA LEU A 211 -10.46 0.27 -42.16
C LEU A 211 -8.98 -0.06 -41.93
N THR A 212 -8.13 0.94 -41.68
CA THR A 212 -6.67 0.73 -41.55
C THR A 212 -6.20 0.53 -40.12
N SER A 213 -6.94 1.04 -39.13
CA SER A 213 -6.42 1.19 -37.76
C SER A 213 -7.24 0.49 -36.67
N PHE A 214 -8.44 -0.03 -36.97
CA PHE A 214 -9.38 -0.50 -35.92
C PHE A 214 -10.03 -1.86 -36.19
N GLY A 215 -9.39 -2.73 -36.97
CA GLY A 215 -9.91 -4.08 -37.20
C GLY A 215 -11.31 -4.09 -37.84
N VAL A 216 -11.63 -3.09 -38.65
CA VAL A 216 -12.90 -2.98 -39.38
C VAL A 216 -12.72 -3.52 -40.78
N GLU A 217 -13.57 -4.47 -41.19
CA GLU A 217 -13.54 -5.04 -42.54
C GLU A 217 -14.35 -4.18 -43.53
N LYS A 218 -15.50 -3.68 -43.08
CA LYS A 218 -16.42 -2.88 -43.87
C LYS A 218 -17.04 -1.77 -43.02
N VAL A 219 -17.11 -0.56 -43.56
CA VAL A 219 -17.68 0.61 -42.87
C VAL A 219 -18.57 1.42 -43.80
N ASN A 220 -19.71 1.84 -43.27
CA ASN A 220 -20.55 2.89 -43.80
C ASN A 220 -20.39 4.14 -42.92
N VAL A 221 -20.01 5.24 -43.55
CA VAL A 221 -19.79 6.55 -42.92
C VAL A 221 -20.80 7.53 -43.48
N ARG A 222 -21.67 8.05 -42.61
CA ARG A 222 -22.58 9.15 -42.91
C ARG A 222 -22.13 10.40 -42.17
N VAL A 223 -21.84 11.47 -42.90
CA VAL A 223 -21.49 12.78 -42.36
C VAL A 223 -22.61 13.75 -42.69
N GLU A 224 -23.27 14.28 -41.67
CA GLU A 224 -24.32 15.29 -41.80
C GLU A 224 -23.79 16.63 -41.30
N LYS A 225 -24.11 17.69 -42.05
CA LYS A 225 -23.86 19.07 -41.68
C LYS A 225 -25.22 19.72 -41.39
N PRO A 226 -25.63 19.81 -40.11
CA PRO A 226 -26.93 20.36 -39.74
C PRO A 226 -27.07 21.81 -40.19
N ASN A 227 -28.26 22.19 -40.67
CA ASN A 227 -28.59 23.56 -41.09
C ASN A 227 -27.66 24.16 -42.15
N ALA A 228 -26.92 23.35 -42.91
CA ALA A 228 -26.01 23.83 -43.96
C ALA A 228 -26.75 24.58 -45.10
N ILE A 229 -28.00 24.20 -45.36
CA ILE A 229 -28.87 24.80 -46.37
C ILE A 229 -30.14 25.27 -45.67
N THR A 230 -30.54 26.53 -45.90
CA THR A 230 -31.77 27.10 -45.34
C THR A 230 -32.97 26.22 -45.69
N PHE A 231 -33.81 25.92 -44.70
CA PHE A 231 -35.00 25.03 -44.78
C PHE A 231 -34.74 23.51 -44.89
N ALA A 232 -33.49 23.06 -44.94
CA ALA A 232 -33.14 21.65 -44.80
C ALA A 232 -32.66 21.34 -43.37
N SER A 233 -33.02 20.16 -42.83
CA SER A 233 -32.57 19.72 -41.50
C SER A 233 -31.05 19.48 -41.47
N ALA A 234 -30.51 18.86 -42.51
CA ALA A 234 -29.07 18.70 -42.73
C ALA A 234 -28.76 18.45 -44.22
N SER A 235 -27.53 18.75 -44.62
CA SER A 235 -26.92 18.20 -45.85
C SER A 235 -26.04 17.02 -45.46
N ALA A 236 -26.20 15.86 -46.10
CA ALA A 236 -25.53 14.63 -45.71
C ALA A 236 -24.85 13.94 -46.88
N VAL A 237 -23.70 13.32 -46.60
CA VAL A 237 -23.04 12.37 -47.50
C VAL A 237 -22.91 11.05 -46.77
N GLU A 238 -23.27 9.97 -47.46
CA GLU A 238 -23.13 8.61 -46.97
C GLU A 238 -22.28 7.80 -47.95
N ILE A 239 -21.26 7.13 -47.43
CA ILE A 239 -20.37 6.27 -48.22
C ILE A 239 -20.22 4.91 -47.56
N GLU A 240 -20.12 3.87 -48.38
CA GLU A 240 -19.76 2.53 -47.93
C GLU A 240 -18.38 2.16 -48.51
N ARG A 241 -17.48 1.64 -47.67
CA ARG A 241 -16.12 1.24 -48.05
C ARG A 241 -15.74 -0.07 -47.39
N ASP A 242 -14.96 -0.85 -48.11
CA ASP A 242 -14.21 -2.02 -47.64
C ASP A 242 -12.73 -1.85 -47.98
N ILE A 243 -11.87 -2.77 -47.53
CA ILE A 243 -10.42 -2.67 -47.73
C ILE A 243 -10.00 -2.62 -49.21
N SER A 244 -10.83 -3.16 -50.11
CA SER A 244 -10.57 -3.21 -51.56
C SER A 244 -10.96 -1.92 -52.30
N SER A 245 -11.84 -1.12 -51.70
CA SER A 245 -12.42 0.09 -52.29
C SER A 245 -11.87 1.40 -51.71
N ILE A 246 -10.76 1.34 -50.95
CA ILE A 246 -10.09 2.52 -50.38
C ILE A 246 -9.43 3.35 -51.50
N PRO A 247 -9.86 4.60 -51.75
CA PRO A 247 -9.19 5.47 -52.71
C PRO A 247 -7.81 5.90 -52.16
N LYS A 248 -6.81 6.05 -53.06
CA LYS A 248 -5.51 6.64 -52.69
C LYS A 248 -5.74 8.07 -52.20
N LEU A 249 -5.59 8.30 -50.89
CA LEU A 249 -5.72 9.63 -50.28
C LEU A 249 -4.77 10.65 -50.93
N ASN A 250 -5.24 11.89 -51.07
CA ASN A 250 -4.44 13.01 -51.55
C ASN A 250 -3.23 13.24 -50.61
N LYS A 251 -2.02 13.42 -51.19
CA LYS A 251 -0.75 13.62 -50.46
C LYS A 251 -0.81 14.70 -49.39
N LYS A 252 -1.59 15.78 -49.60
CA LYS A 252 -1.79 16.87 -48.63
C LYS A 252 -2.32 16.37 -47.28
N TYR A 253 -3.08 15.29 -47.31
CA TYR A 253 -3.77 14.75 -46.16
C TYR A 253 -3.07 13.53 -45.60
N GLN A 254 -2.29 12.77 -46.40
CA GLN A 254 -1.59 11.54 -46.00
C GLN A 254 -0.81 11.62 -44.67
N SER A 255 -0.17 12.75 -44.33
CA SER A 255 0.55 12.92 -43.06
C SER A 255 -0.35 12.97 -41.83
N HIS A 256 -1.64 13.29 -41.99
CA HIS A 256 -2.65 13.25 -40.94
C HIS A 256 -3.28 11.85 -40.75
N PHE A 257 -3.02 10.92 -41.68
CA PHE A 257 -3.55 9.54 -41.71
C PHE A 257 -2.51 8.48 -41.38
N GLN A 258 -1.27 8.87 -41.08
CA GLN A 258 -0.42 7.96 -40.35
C GLN A 258 -1.00 7.87 -38.93
N PRO A 259 -1.33 6.67 -38.41
CA PRO A 259 -1.56 6.56 -36.99
C PRO A 259 -0.35 7.22 -36.33
N LYS A 260 -0.56 8.08 -35.34
CA LYS A 260 0.57 8.49 -34.50
C LYS A 260 1.30 7.17 -34.18
N LYS A 261 2.62 7.10 -34.43
CA LYS A 261 3.44 6.27 -33.54
C LYS A 261 3.05 6.79 -32.16
N ARG A 262 2.20 6.04 -31.48
CA ARG A 262 1.66 6.43 -30.19
C ARG A 262 2.89 6.73 -29.35
N ALA A 263 2.87 7.84 -28.61
CA ALA A 263 3.82 7.93 -27.51
C ALA A 263 3.54 6.67 -26.66
N PRO A 264 4.54 5.87 -26.27
CA PRO A 264 4.30 4.59 -25.62
C PRO A 264 3.24 4.73 -24.54
N THR A 265 2.08 4.13 -24.79
CA THR A 265 0.84 4.45 -24.07
C THR A 265 0.71 3.73 -22.75
N HIS A 266 1.55 2.71 -22.53
CA HIS A 266 1.38 1.81 -21.41
C HIS A 266 2.57 1.88 -20.46
N VAL A 267 2.24 1.95 -19.17
CA VAL A 267 3.21 1.87 -18.08
C VAL A 267 3.20 0.45 -17.54
N ALA A 268 4.32 -0.24 -17.68
CA ALA A 268 4.51 -1.56 -17.08
C ALA A 268 5.51 -1.48 -15.90
N TYR A 269 5.26 -2.30 -14.88
CA TYR A 269 6.17 -2.49 -13.76
C TYR A 269 6.70 -3.92 -13.84
N ILE A 270 8.02 -4.07 -13.90
CA ILE A 270 8.68 -5.35 -14.13
C ILE A 270 9.58 -5.64 -12.92
N ALA A 271 9.43 -6.83 -12.34
CA ALA A 271 10.38 -7.35 -11.35
C ALA A 271 11.61 -7.93 -12.05
N LEU A 272 12.77 -7.71 -11.45
CA LEU A 272 14.07 -8.16 -11.90
C LEU A 272 14.66 -9.03 -10.78
N GLY A 273 15.09 -10.25 -11.06
CA GLY A 273 15.66 -11.12 -10.04
C GLY A 273 16.66 -12.14 -10.56
N GLY A 274 17.67 -12.48 -9.78
CA GLY A 274 18.64 -13.53 -10.13
C GLY A 274 19.48 -13.98 -8.93
N ASN A 275 20.14 -15.14 -9.04
CA ASN A 275 21.00 -15.69 -7.98
C ASN A 275 22.18 -16.53 -8.48
N ILE A 276 22.45 -16.56 -9.79
CA ILE A 276 23.63 -17.25 -10.38
C ILE A 276 24.56 -16.25 -11.06
N GLY A 277 25.87 -16.47 -10.90
CA GLY A 277 26.92 -15.77 -11.62
C GLY A 277 27.08 -14.33 -11.16
N GLU A 278 27.45 -13.43 -12.08
CA GLU A 278 27.56 -12.00 -11.80
C GLU A 278 26.18 -11.32 -11.85
N VAL A 279 25.33 -11.62 -10.86
CA VAL A 279 23.89 -11.28 -10.86
C VAL A 279 23.62 -9.80 -11.13
N ALA A 280 24.36 -8.88 -10.52
CA ALA A 280 24.19 -7.44 -10.75
C ALA A 280 24.44 -7.07 -12.22
N LYS A 281 25.51 -7.59 -12.84
CA LYS A 281 25.81 -7.39 -14.25
C LYS A 281 24.76 -8.03 -15.17
N ASN A 282 24.21 -9.18 -14.78
CA ASN A 282 23.12 -9.83 -15.51
C ASN A 282 21.86 -8.95 -15.51
N ILE A 283 21.49 -8.37 -14.36
CA ILE A 283 20.36 -7.44 -14.25
C ILE A 283 20.61 -6.18 -15.09
N SER A 284 21.81 -5.59 -15.03
CA SER A 284 22.17 -4.44 -15.86
C SER A 284 22.13 -4.74 -17.36
N LYS A 285 22.62 -5.92 -17.77
CA LYS A 285 22.54 -6.41 -19.16
C LYS A 285 21.08 -6.58 -19.60
N ALA A 286 20.24 -7.17 -18.74
CA ALA A 286 18.81 -7.35 -19.02
C ALA A 286 18.12 -5.99 -19.24
N LEU A 287 18.42 -4.99 -18.42
CA LEU A 287 17.87 -3.64 -18.60
C LEU A 287 18.40 -2.95 -19.85
N LYS A 288 19.66 -3.17 -20.25
CA LYS A 288 20.19 -2.65 -21.51
C LYS A 288 19.45 -3.23 -22.72
N LEU A 289 19.17 -4.54 -22.72
CA LEU A 289 18.36 -5.20 -23.75
C LEU A 289 16.90 -4.74 -23.71
N LEU A 290 16.33 -4.55 -22.52
CA LEU A 290 14.97 -4.03 -22.36
C LEU A 290 14.79 -2.64 -22.97
N SER A 291 15.83 -1.79 -22.91
CA SER A 291 15.85 -0.46 -23.52
C SER A 291 15.72 -0.45 -25.05
N GLU A 292 15.85 -1.60 -25.73
CA GLU A 292 15.69 -1.69 -27.19
C GLU A 292 14.23 -1.51 -27.65
N LYS A 293 13.26 -1.91 -26.81
CA LYS A 293 11.81 -1.82 -27.11
C LYS A 293 10.98 -1.12 -26.04
N CYS A 294 11.57 -0.81 -24.90
CA CYS A 294 10.91 -0.11 -23.80
C CYS A 294 11.74 1.09 -23.37
N LYS A 295 11.09 2.17 -22.93
CA LYS A 295 11.79 3.29 -22.27
C LYS A 295 11.74 3.10 -20.76
N ILE A 296 12.88 2.83 -20.14
CA ILE A 296 12.99 2.74 -18.68
C ILE A 296 12.81 4.13 -18.09
N LEU A 297 11.85 4.29 -17.19
CA LEU A 297 11.58 5.54 -16.49
C LEU A 297 12.28 5.62 -15.15
N GLN A 298 12.29 4.50 -14.41
CA GLN A 298 12.80 4.45 -13.05
C GLN A 298 13.24 3.02 -12.71
N THR A 299 14.22 2.89 -11.83
CA THR A 299 14.63 1.64 -11.18
C THR A 299 14.53 1.79 -9.67
N SER A 300 14.23 0.70 -8.96
CA SER A 300 14.25 0.65 -7.49
C SER A 300 15.68 0.56 -6.94
N TYR A 301 15.84 0.46 -5.61
CA TYR A 301 17.09 -0.07 -5.06
C TYR A 301 17.28 -1.53 -5.46
N LEU A 302 18.51 -2.03 -5.30
CA LEU A 302 18.82 -3.45 -5.40
C LEU A 302 18.72 -4.06 -4.00
N TYR A 303 18.12 -5.24 -3.92
CA TYR A 303 17.85 -5.92 -2.65
C TYR A 303 18.45 -7.32 -2.63
N GLU A 304 19.26 -7.63 -1.63
CA GLU A 304 19.65 -9.01 -1.31
C GLU A 304 18.57 -9.66 -0.44
N THR A 305 18.12 -10.85 -0.84
CA THR A 305 17.08 -11.60 -0.13
C THR A 305 17.39 -13.09 -0.05
N THR A 306 17.03 -13.73 1.07
CA THR A 306 17.10 -15.18 1.21
C THR A 306 16.11 -15.88 0.27
N PRO A 307 16.45 -17.09 -0.25
CA PRO A 307 15.53 -17.85 -1.10
C PRO A 307 14.23 -18.23 -0.38
N MET A 308 13.07 -18.05 -1.03
CA MET A 308 11.75 -18.27 -0.41
C MET A 308 11.23 -19.72 -0.50
N TYR A 309 11.57 -20.48 -1.56
CA TYR A 309 10.97 -21.81 -1.81
C TYR A 309 12.01 -22.94 -1.77
N VAL A 310 13.06 -22.83 -2.57
CA VAL A 310 14.20 -23.75 -2.51
C VAL A 310 15.26 -23.05 -1.67
N VAL A 311 15.45 -23.48 -0.42
CA VAL A 311 16.33 -22.79 0.54
C VAL A 311 17.81 -23.13 0.35
N ASP A 312 18.11 -24.27 -0.29
CA ASP A 312 19.47 -24.68 -0.64
C ASP A 312 19.91 -24.08 -1.98
N GLN A 313 20.07 -22.75 -2.01
CA GLN A 313 20.60 -22.01 -3.15
C GLN A 313 21.17 -20.65 -2.71
N PRO A 314 21.98 -19.97 -3.55
CA PRO A 314 22.47 -18.63 -3.22
C PRO A 314 21.35 -17.61 -3.04
N ASN A 315 21.62 -16.57 -2.25
CA ASN A 315 20.72 -15.42 -2.09
C ASN A 315 20.39 -14.78 -3.44
N PHE A 316 19.18 -14.24 -3.54
CA PHE A 316 18.75 -13.49 -4.70
C PHE A 316 19.13 -12.02 -4.59
N LEU A 317 19.48 -11.41 -5.72
CA LEU A 317 19.36 -9.97 -5.90
C LEU A 317 18.05 -9.69 -6.63
N ASN A 318 17.25 -8.78 -6.09
CA ASN A 318 15.96 -8.36 -6.63
C ASN A 318 15.91 -6.85 -6.80
N ALA A 319 15.25 -6.39 -7.86
CA ALA A 319 14.91 -5.01 -8.11
C ALA A 319 13.57 -4.94 -8.89
N ALA A 320 13.08 -3.74 -9.13
CA ALA A 320 11.98 -3.48 -10.03
C ALA A 320 12.29 -2.29 -10.93
N CYS A 321 11.73 -2.28 -12.13
CA CYS A 321 11.78 -1.12 -13.01
C CYS A 321 10.39 -0.74 -13.52
N LYS A 322 10.20 0.56 -13.70
CA LYS A 322 9.03 1.15 -14.35
C LYS A 322 9.40 1.48 -15.78
N VAL A 323 8.63 1.00 -16.75
CA VAL A 323 8.90 1.21 -18.18
C VAL A 323 7.68 1.77 -18.91
N LEU A 324 7.95 2.53 -19.96
CA LEU A 324 6.97 2.86 -21.00
C LEU A 324 7.18 1.91 -22.19
N THR A 325 6.10 1.35 -22.72
CA THR A 325 6.15 0.47 -23.88
C THR A 325 4.92 0.62 -24.78
N ASP A 326 5.11 0.29 -26.05
CA ASP A 326 4.05 0.15 -27.06
C ASP A 326 3.64 -1.31 -27.26
N LEU A 327 4.38 -2.27 -26.68
CA LEU A 327 4.10 -3.70 -26.81
C LEU A 327 2.89 -4.09 -25.99
N ASP A 328 2.01 -4.92 -26.53
CA ASP A 328 0.92 -5.49 -25.74
C ASP A 328 1.47 -6.44 -24.63
N PRO A 329 0.68 -6.79 -23.61
CA PRO A 329 1.16 -7.61 -22.48
C PRO A 329 1.79 -8.96 -22.87
N PHE A 330 1.29 -9.62 -23.93
CA PHE A 330 1.82 -10.89 -24.42
C PHE A 330 3.11 -10.69 -25.24
N GLU A 331 3.16 -9.66 -26.08
CA GLU A 331 4.39 -9.25 -26.78
C GLU A 331 5.50 -8.87 -25.80
N LEU A 332 5.14 -8.11 -24.74
CA LEU A 332 6.05 -7.75 -23.67
C LEU A 332 6.56 -9.00 -22.95
N LEU A 333 5.68 -9.93 -22.59
CA LEU A 333 6.07 -11.20 -21.95
C LEU A 333 7.04 -11.99 -22.84
N ALA A 334 6.74 -12.13 -24.14
CA ALA A 334 7.60 -12.82 -25.09
C ALA A 334 8.98 -12.15 -25.20
N PHE A 335 9.01 -10.81 -25.21
CA PHE A 335 10.26 -10.05 -25.22
C PHE A 335 11.08 -10.24 -23.93
N LEU A 336 10.45 -10.23 -22.76
CA LEU A 336 11.12 -10.51 -21.49
C LEU A 336 11.72 -11.93 -21.47
N LYS A 337 11.02 -12.93 -22.00
CA LYS A 337 11.55 -14.31 -22.12
C LYS A 337 12.72 -14.41 -23.10
N GLN A 338 12.72 -13.62 -24.16
CA GLN A 338 13.88 -13.53 -25.06
C GLN A 338 15.09 -12.93 -24.34
N ILE A 339 14.90 -11.84 -23.60
CA ILE A 339 15.98 -11.22 -22.80
C ILE A 339 16.54 -12.21 -21.76
N GLU A 340 15.68 -12.93 -21.04
CA GLU A 340 16.11 -13.97 -20.10
C GLU A 340 17.06 -14.99 -20.76
N LYS A 341 16.71 -15.45 -21.97
CA LYS A 341 17.52 -16.39 -22.74
C LYS A 341 18.86 -15.78 -23.16
N ASP A 342 18.88 -14.53 -23.64
CA ASP A 342 20.08 -13.85 -24.13
C ASP A 342 21.07 -13.44 -23.02
N VAL A 343 20.56 -13.26 -21.80
CA VAL A 343 21.39 -13.06 -20.60
C VAL A 343 22.01 -14.37 -20.11
N GLY A 344 21.38 -15.52 -20.41
CA GLY A 344 21.92 -16.85 -20.12
C GLY A 344 21.04 -17.72 -19.22
N ARG A 345 19.72 -17.50 -19.21
CA ARG A 345 18.80 -18.42 -18.52
C ARG A 345 18.80 -19.78 -19.21
N VAL A 346 19.20 -20.81 -18.46
CA VAL A 346 19.06 -22.23 -18.84
C VAL A 346 17.81 -22.80 -18.16
N PRO A 347 17.00 -23.63 -18.83
CA PRO A 347 15.86 -24.29 -18.19
C PRO A 347 16.31 -25.05 -16.92
N SER A 348 15.68 -24.75 -15.79
CA SER A 348 15.93 -25.39 -14.50
C SER A 348 14.62 -25.80 -13.83
N ILE A 349 14.71 -26.46 -12.67
CA ILE A 349 13.52 -26.80 -11.87
C ILE A 349 12.72 -25.53 -11.50
N ARG A 350 11.40 -25.66 -11.35
CA ARG A 350 10.53 -24.54 -10.98
C ARG A 350 11.01 -23.90 -9.66
N ASN A 351 11.17 -22.57 -9.65
CA ASN A 351 11.75 -21.77 -8.55
C ASN A 351 13.22 -22.05 -8.22
N GLY A 352 13.95 -22.69 -9.13
CA GLY A 352 15.38 -22.97 -8.98
C GLY A 352 16.29 -21.79 -9.34
N PRO A 353 17.61 -22.01 -9.26
CA PRO A 353 18.62 -21.00 -9.57
C PRO A 353 18.49 -20.46 -11.00
N ARG A 354 18.75 -19.16 -11.19
CA ARG A 354 18.70 -18.47 -12.49
C ARG A 354 19.63 -17.25 -12.57
N ALA A 355 20.16 -17.01 -13.77
CA ALA A 355 20.98 -15.83 -14.07
C ALA A 355 20.16 -14.53 -14.02
N VAL A 356 18.95 -14.54 -14.58
CA VAL A 356 17.96 -13.47 -14.49
C VAL A 356 16.52 -14.00 -14.71
N ASP A 357 15.54 -13.34 -14.10
CA ASP A 357 14.09 -13.57 -14.16
C ASP A 357 13.41 -12.20 -14.26
N LEU A 358 12.52 -12.07 -15.23
CA LEU A 358 11.80 -10.84 -15.55
C LEU A 358 10.30 -11.12 -15.54
N ASP A 359 9.59 -10.56 -14.56
CA ASP A 359 8.15 -10.79 -14.37
C ASP A 359 7.36 -9.48 -14.51
N ILE A 360 6.30 -9.47 -15.31
CA ILE A 360 5.35 -8.35 -15.39
C ILE A 360 4.53 -8.32 -14.11
N LEU A 361 4.69 -7.29 -13.28
CA LEU A 361 3.93 -7.08 -12.04
C LEU A 361 2.60 -6.38 -12.33
N PHE A 362 2.66 -5.28 -13.07
CA PHE A 362 1.50 -4.48 -13.48
C PHE A 362 1.67 -4.03 -14.92
N TYR A 363 0.55 -3.83 -15.59
CA TYR A 363 0.44 -3.20 -16.90
C TYR A 363 -0.74 -2.23 -16.83
N ASP A 364 -0.46 -0.94 -16.71
CA ASP A 364 -1.42 0.08 -16.30
C ASP A 364 -2.26 -0.36 -15.09
N LYS A 365 -3.60 -0.38 -15.24
CA LYS A 365 -4.56 -0.93 -14.28
C LYS A 365 -5.23 -2.20 -14.80
N LEU A 366 -4.65 -2.83 -15.82
CA LEU A 366 -5.21 -4.02 -16.47
C LEU A 366 -5.36 -5.16 -15.45
N ILE A 367 -6.51 -5.82 -15.50
CA ILE A 367 -6.76 -7.09 -14.82
C ILE A 367 -6.94 -8.13 -15.93
N LEU A 368 -5.94 -8.98 -16.11
CA LEU A 368 -5.87 -10.01 -17.13
C LEU A 368 -5.65 -11.36 -16.45
N LYS A 369 -6.46 -12.36 -16.81
CA LYS A 369 -6.30 -13.73 -16.32
C LYS A 369 -6.47 -14.70 -17.49
N THR A 370 -5.35 -15.16 -18.02
CA THR A 370 -5.30 -16.21 -19.06
C THR A 370 -4.48 -17.40 -18.56
N GLU A 371 -4.45 -18.49 -19.32
CA GLU A 371 -3.61 -19.65 -18.99
C GLU A 371 -2.11 -19.31 -18.96
N ASN A 372 -1.67 -18.35 -19.79
CA ASN A 372 -0.26 -18.04 -20.02
C ASN A 372 0.22 -16.76 -19.31
N LEU A 373 -0.69 -15.85 -18.94
CA LEU A 373 -0.36 -14.56 -18.33
C LEU A 373 -1.45 -14.09 -17.36
N ILE A 374 -1.02 -13.67 -16.17
CA ILE A 374 -1.87 -13.10 -15.12
C ILE A 374 -1.32 -11.73 -14.71
N ILE A 375 -2.14 -10.69 -14.83
CA ILE A 375 -1.85 -9.30 -14.43
C ILE A 375 -3.00 -8.78 -13.56
N PRO A 376 -2.76 -8.12 -12.42
CA PRO A 376 -1.47 -8.02 -11.73
C PRO A 376 -0.88 -9.39 -11.38
N HIS A 377 0.44 -9.47 -11.27
CA HIS A 377 1.10 -10.72 -10.90
C HIS A 377 0.50 -11.27 -9.58
N PRO A 378 0.04 -12.53 -9.55
CA PRO A 378 -0.86 -13.02 -8.50
C PRO A 378 -0.26 -13.01 -7.09
N ARG A 379 1.07 -13.01 -6.98
CA ARG A 379 1.81 -13.17 -5.72
C ARG A 379 2.48 -11.89 -5.22
N ILE A 380 2.11 -10.72 -5.75
CA ILE A 380 2.66 -9.44 -5.29
C ILE A 380 2.48 -9.27 -3.78
N SER A 381 1.27 -9.51 -3.27
CA SER A 381 0.94 -9.33 -1.84
C SER A 381 1.61 -10.34 -0.90
N GLU A 382 2.23 -11.40 -1.43
CA GLU A 382 2.84 -12.49 -0.65
C GLU A 382 4.36 -12.38 -0.56
N ARG A 383 4.99 -11.44 -1.27
CA ARG A 383 6.44 -11.43 -1.51
C ARG A 383 7.05 -10.08 -1.17
N ARG A 384 7.74 -9.98 -0.04
CA ARG A 384 8.42 -8.73 0.34
C ARG A 384 9.56 -8.37 -0.60
N PHE A 385 10.25 -9.35 -1.18
CA PHE A 385 11.27 -9.10 -2.21
C PHE A 385 10.71 -8.51 -3.52
N VAL A 386 9.39 -8.52 -3.71
CA VAL A 386 8.69 -7.81 -4.80
C VAL A 386 8.16 -6.47 -4.30
N LEU A 387 7.53 -6.43 -3.12
CA LEU A 387 6.90 -5.21 -2.58
C LEU A 387 7.90 -4.14 -2.16
N GLU A 388 9.09 -4.47 -1.63
CA GLU A 388 10.10 -3.46 -1.26
C GLU A 388 10.60 -2.71 -2.50
N PRO A 389 11.12 -3.38 -3.56
CA PRO A 389 11.49 -2.69 -4.81
C PRO A 389 10.33 -1.91 -5.43
N LEU A 390 9.13 -2.48 -5.42
CA LEU A 390 7.96 -1.84 -6.01
C LEU A 390 7.51 -0.60 -5.22
N ASN A 391 7.69 -0.60 -3.90
CA ASN A 391 7.40 0.56 -3.06
C ASN A 391 8.34 1.74 -3.35
N ASP A 392 9.58 1.50 -3.80
CA ASP A 392 10.51 2.57 -4.19
C ASP A 392 9.99 3.36 -5.41
N ILE A 393 9.38 2.67 -6.37
CA ILE A 393 8.98 3.25 -7.67
C ILE A 393 7.46 3.47 -7.81
N ALA A 394 6.65 2.89 -6.91
CA ALA A 394 5.19 2.87 -6.99
C ALA A 394 4.49 2.93 -5.62
N LYS A 395 5.10 3.58 -4.61
CA LYS A 395 4.60 3.71 -3.22
C LYS A 395 3.08 3.90 -3.10
N ASN A 396 2.54 4.83 -3.88
CA ASN A 396 1.13 5.26 -3.83
C ASN A 396 0.24 4.58 -4.90
N PHE A 397 0.79 3.68 -5.71
CA PHE A 397 0.02 2.97 -6.72
C PHE A 397 -1.00 2.04 -6.04
N ILE A 398 -2.27 2.11 -6.47
CA ILE A 398 -3.36 1.30 -5.90
C ILE A 398 -3.44 -0.01 -6.68
N HIS A 399 -3.32 -1.12 -5.98
CA HIS A 399 -3.41 -2.45 -6.56
C HIS A 399 -4.83 -2.69 -7.14
N PRO A 400 -4.98 -2.97 -8.45
CA PRO A 400 -6.30 -3.04 -9.12
C PRO A 400 -7.33 -3.98 -8.46
N THR A 401 -6.89 -5.15 -7.98
CA THR A 401 -7.78 -6.13 -7.34
C THR A 401 -7.87 -6.03 -5.82
N LYS A 402 -6.87 -5.44 -5.13
CA LYS A 402 -6.82 -5.39 -3.65
C LYS A 402 -7.30 -4.06 -3.09
N GLN A 403 -7.37 -3.00 -3.91
CA GLN A 403 -7.81 -1.66 -3.52
C GLN A 403 -7.01 -1.05 -2.36
N GLN A 404 -5.75 -1.45 -2.23
CA GLN A 404 -4.78 -0.93 -1.27
C GLN A 404 -3.56 -0.39 -2.01
N THR A 405 -2.88 0.60 -1.43
CA THR A 405 -1.61 1.09 -1.98
C THR A 405 -0.49 0.05 -1.79
N ILE A 406 0.54 0.10 -2.63
CA ILE A 406 1.73 -0.75 -2.46
C ILE A 406 2.35 -0.55 -1.07
N ASN A 407 2.38 0.69 -0.56
CA ASN A 407 2.86 0.96 0.79
C ASN A 407 2.03 0.26 1.88
N SER A 408 0.69 0.27 1.77
CA SER A 408 -0.18 -0.43 2.70
C SER A 408 0.03 -1.94 2.65
N LEU A 409 0.14 -2.52 1.45
CA LEU A 409 0.43 -3.95 1.27
C LEU A 409 1.78 -4.34 1.89
N LEU A 410 2.81 -3.52 1.69
CA LEU A 410 4.13 -3.73 2.29
C LEU A 410 4.08 -3.63 3.82
N LYS A 411 3.33 -2.68 4.39
CA LYS A 411 3.16 -2.56 5.85
C LYS A 411 2.45 -3.77 6.43
N ILE A 412 1.38 -4.23 5.79
CA ILE A 412 0.66 -5.46 6.20
C ILE A 412 1.62 -6.66 6.20
N LEU A 413 2.40 -6.82 5.14
CA LEU A 413 3.34 -7.93 5.02
C LEU A 413 4.49 -7.85 6.04
N LYS A 414 5.04 -6.65 6.31
CA LYS A 414 6.06 -6.43 7.36
C LYS A 414 5.55 -6.76 8.77
N HIS A 415 4.25 -6.68 8.99
CA HIS A 415 3.61 -7.09 10.24
C HIS A 415 3.26 -8.59 10.29
N ASN A 416 3.51 -9.34 9.22
CA ASN A 416 3.33 -10.79 9.18
C ASN A 416 4.56 -11.53 9.76
N PRO A 417 4.39 -12.32 10.83
CA PRO A 417 5.45 -13.06 11.51
C PRO A 417 6.19 -14.10 10.68
N SER A 418 5.51 -14.73 9.72
CA SER A 418 6.11 -15.77 8.86
C SER A 418 7.20 -15.21 7.96
N GLU A 419 7.14 -13.90 7.64
CA GLU A 419 8.11 -13.18 6.83
C GLU A 419 9.21 -12.49 7.65
N ALA A 420 9.12 -12.48 8.98
CA ALA A 420 10.16 -11.91 9.85
C ALA A 420 11.54 -12.60 9.68
N TYR A 421 11.57 -13.79 9.07
CA TYR A 421 12.76 -14.58 8.78
C TYR A 421 13.42 -14.28 7.43
N ASN A 422 12.71 -13.63 6.49
CA ASN A 422 13.29 -13.25 5.20
C ASN A 422 14.05 -11.92 5.34
N LYS A 423 15.38 -12.01 5.51
CA LYS A 423 16.25 -10.83 5.51
C LYS A 423 16.21 -10.20 4.12
N VAL A 424 15.63 -9.01 4.03
CA VAL A 424 15.62 -8.16 2.83
C VAL A 424 16.50 -6.95 3.11
N ARG A 425 17.60 -6.82 2.36
CA ARG A 425 18.65 -5.82 2.60
C ARG A 425 18.87 -4.98 1.35
N ARG A 426 18.90 -3.66 1.48
CA ARG A 426 19.34 -2.82 0.36
C ARG A 426 20.84 -2.96 0.18
N VAL A 427 21.26 -3.10 -1.07
CA VAL A 427 22.65 -3.36 -1.43
C VAL A 427 23.10 -2.52 -2.61
N MET A 428 24.41 -2.31 -2.73
CA MET A 428 25.05 -1.70 -3.89
C MET A 428 26.21 -2.59 -4.34
N PRO A 429 26.22 -3.04 -5.61
CA PRO A 429 27.39 -3.71 -6.16
C PRO A 429 28.50 -2.67 -6.38
N ILE A 430 29.72 -2.98 -5.94
CA ILE A 430 30.90 -2.17 -6.21
C ILE A 430 32.08 -3.10 -6.44
N ARG A 431 32.68 -3.00 -7.63
CA ARG A 431 33.74 -3.92 -8.07
C ARG A 431 33.30 -5.39 -7.95
N ASN A 432 33.96 -6.17 -7.08
CA ASN A 432 33.68 -7.58 -6.80
C ASN A 432 32.94 -7.77 -5.46
N GLN A 433 32.46 -6.68 -4.86
CA GLN A 433 31.85 -6.67 -3.54
C GLN A 433 30.38 -6.28 -3.62
N LEU A 434 29.62 -6.65 -2.59
CA LEU A 434 28.25 -6.26 -2.39
C LEU A 434 28.13 -5.51 -1.06
N TRP A 435 28.04 -4.19 -1.13
CA TRP A 435 27.88 -3.35 0.05
C TRP A 435 26.45 -3.42 0.55
N ARG A 436 26.28 -3.73 1.83
CA ARG A 436 25.00 -3.81 2.53
C ARG A 436 24.81 -2.54 3.34
N TRP A 437 23.74 -1.81 3.06
CA TRP A 437 23.44 -0.57 3.76
C TRP A 437 22.93 -0.84 5.17
N ASN A 438 23.24 0.06 6.11
CA ASN A 438 22.87 0.01 7.52
C ASN A 438 23.52 -1.10 8.37
N GLU A 439 24.36 -1.97 7.80
CA GLU A 439 25.09 -2.99 8.60
C GLU A 439 26.37 -2.43 9.23
N LYS A 440 27.05 -1.51 8.53
CA LYS A 440 28.20 -0.76 9.02
C LYS A 440 28.28 0.59 8.30
N THR A 441 29.10 1.48 8.85
CA THR A 441 29.53 2.70 8.16
C THR A 441 30.81 2.40 7.38
N TYR A 442 30.82 2.72 6.08
CA TYR A 442 31.99 2.52 5.22
C TYR A 442 32.95 3.72 5.31
N LEU A 443 34.25 3.44 5.34
CA LEU A 443 35.30 4.45 5.43
C LEU A 443 35.92 4.72 4.06
N MET A 444 35.79 5.97 3.59
CA MET A 444 36.43 6.47 2.38
C MET A 444 37.66 7.33 2.73
N GLY A 445 38.85 6.86 2.33
CA GLY A 445 40.11 7.58 2.51
C GLY A 445 40.38 8.56 1.36
N ILE A 446 40.72 9.81 1.68
CA ILE A 446 41.02 10.86 0.68
C ILE A 446 42.48 10.78 0.25
N LEU A 447 42.72 10.60 -1.05
CA LEU A 447 44.04 10.63 -1.69
C LEU A 447 44.10 11.76 -2.73
N ASN A 448 44.62 12.92 -2.32
CA ASN A 448 44.78 14.07 -3.20
C ASN A 448 46.07 13.93 -4.03
N ALA A 449 45.95 13.68 -5.33
CA ALA A 449 47.06 13.66 -6.29
C ALA A 449 47.37 15.09 -6.81
N THR A 450 47.35 16.09 -5.91
CA THR A 450 47.59 17.51 -6.25
C THR A 450 48.89 18.03 -5.59
N PRO A 451 49.63 18.94 -6.25
CA PRO A 451 50.75 19.63 -5.62
C PRO A 451 50.33 20.54 -4.45
N ASP A 452 49.14 21.13 -4.52
CA ASP A 452 48.67 22.22 -3.65
C ASP A 452 47.73 21.79 -2.51
N SER A 453 47.92 20.59 -1.94
CA SER A 453 47.00 20.11 -0.91
C SER A 453 47.20 20.83 0.45
N PHE A 454 46.54 21.97 0.70
CA PHE A 454 46.42 22.72 1.97
C PHE A 454 46.28 21.87 3.27
N SER A 455 45.77 20.65 3.20
CA SER A 455 45.68 19.71 4.34
C SER A 455 46.85 18.72 4.42
N ASP A 456 47.31 18.19 3.28
CA ASP A 456 48.34 17.13 3.21
C ASP A 456 49.72 17.63 2.75
N GLY A 457 49.86 18.93 2.50
CA GLY A 457 51.11 19.63 2.16
C GLY A 457 51.80 19.24 0.85
N GLY A 458 51.10 18.65 -0.13
CA GLY A 458 51.72 18.17 -1.37
C GLY A 458 52.55 16.89 -1.20
N LYS A 459 52.42 16.18 -0.06
CA LYS A 459 53.23 15.01 0.31
C LYS A 459 53.08 13.79 -0.62
N TYR A 460 52.01 13.72 -1.41
CA TYR A 460 51.64 12.56 -2.24
C TYR A 460 51.50 12.92 -3.73
N ASN A 461 52.27 13.92 -4.17
CA ASN A 461 52.19 14.49 -5.51
C ASN A 461 52.96 13.70 -6.59
N THR A 462 53.70 12.66 -6.20
CA THR A 462 54.35 11.73 -7.13
C THR A 462 53.64 10.39 -7.15
N LEU A 463 53.84 9.62 -8.22
CA LEU A 463 53.26 8.29 -8.34
C LEU A 463 53.69 7.37 -7.19
N GLU A 464 54.97 7.42 -6.79
CA GLU A 464 55.53 6.57 -5.74
C GLU A 464 54.95 6.93 -4.36
N THR A 465 54.86 8.22 -4.07
CA THR A 465 54.33 8.71 -2.78
C THR A 465 52.82 8.49 -2.66
N GLY A 466 52.07 8.72 -3.74
CA GLY A 466 50.65 8.39 -3.82
C GLY A 466 50.38 6.90 -3.67
N LEU A 467 51.17 6.04 -4.32
CA LEU A 467 51.04 4.58 -4.22
C LEU A 467 51.36 4.08 -2.81
N ALA A 468 52.41 4.61 -2.18
CA ALA A 468 52.77 4.27 -0.80
C ALA A 468 51.66 4.65 0.18
N HIS A 469 51.04 5.82 0.01
CA HIS A 469 49.94 6.24 0.87
C HIS A 469 48.65 5.44 0.63
N ALA A 470 48.35 5.10 -0.62
CA ALA A 470 47.25 4.19 -0.95
C ALA A 470 47.43 2.82 -0.27
N LYS A 471 48.66 2.29 -0.25
CA LYS A 471 48.98 1.06 0.48
C LYS A 471 48.74 1.20 1.98
N GLU A 472 49.19 2.29 2.58
CA GLU A 472 48.96 2.60 4.00
C GLU A 472 47.46 2.66 4.36
N MET A 473 46.64 3.24 3.48
CA MET A 473 45.18 3.27 3.65
C MET A 473 44.59 1.85 3.67
N VAL A 474 45.00 0.98 2.74
CA VAL A 474 44.54 -0.41 2.68
C VAL A 474 44.97 -1.20 3.92
N GLU A 475 46.22 -1.04 4.37
CA GLU A 475 46.72 -1.63 5.61
C GLU A 475 45.95 -1.13 6.85
N SER A 476 45.44 0.09 6.79
CA SER A 476 44.59 0.70 7.82
C SER A 476 43.09 0.39 7.65
N GLN A 477 42.74 -0.53 6.75
CA GLN A 477 41.39 -1.04 6.55
C GLN A 477 40.35 0.02 6.13
N VAL A 478 40.74 0.96 5.25
CA VAL A 478 39.75 1.76 4.52
C VAL A 478 38.92 0.85 3.61
N ASP A 479 37.65 1.21 3.41
CA ASP A 479 36.74 0.44 2.55
C ASP A 479 36.79 0.90 1.09
N ILE A 480 37.21 2.15 0.83
CA ILE A 480 37.36 2.73 -0.51
C ILE A 480 38.40 3.86 -0.47
N ILE A 481 39.17 4.01 -1.56
CA ILE A 481 40.11 5.13 -1.75
C ILE A 481 39.50 6.11 -2.73
N ASP A 482 39.47 7.40 -2.40
CA ASP A 482 38.97 8.46 -3.27
C ASP A 482 40.12 9.33 -3.79
N ILE A 483 40.33 9.29 -5.09
CA ILE A 483 41.46 9.94 -5.77
C ILE A 483 41.00 11.22 -6.44
N GLY A 484 41.58 12.36 -6.05
CA GLY A 484 41.30 13.66 -6.64
C GLY A 484 42.53 14.28 -7.30
N GLY A 485 42.42 14.67 -8.58
CA GLY A 485 43.48 15.35 -9.34
C GLY A 485 43.42 16.88 -9.31
N MET A 486 42.35 17.44 -8.72
CA MET A 486 42.04 18.86 -8.66
C MET A 486 41.55 19.24 -7.25
N SER A 487 41.77 20.50 -6.83
CA SER A 487 41.37 21.00 -5.52
C SER A 487 39.99 21.66 -5.59
N THR A 488 39.00 21.09 -4.90
CA THR A 488 37.64 21.68 -4.82
C THR A 488 37.48 22.66 -3.65
N ARG A 489 38.57 23.29 -3.20
CA ARG A 489 38.59 24.12 -1.99
C ARG A 489 37.98 25.51 -2.24
N PRO A 490 37.41 26.14 -1.20
CA PRO A 490 36.93 27.52 -1.29
C PRO A 490 38.02 28.47 -1.80
N PHE A 491 37.68 29.26 -2.81
CA PHE A 491 38.54 30.27 -3.43
C PHE A 491 39.79 29.71 -4.14
N SER A 492 39.85 28.40 -4.44
CA SER A 492 40.87 27.89 -5.35
C SER A 492 40.56 28.31 -6.79
N ASP A 493 41.63 28.65 -7.52
CA ASP A 493 41.62 28.99 -8.94
C ASP A 493 42.71 28.11 -9.56
N ASP A 494 42.44 26.80 -9.62
CA ASP A 494 43.51 25.81 -9.72
C ASP A 494 44.27 25.89 -11.05
N GLY A 495 43.66 26.46 -12.10
CA GLY A 495 44.22 26.54 -13.45
C GLY A 495 44.48 25.17 -14.10
N VAL A 496 44.17 24.07 -13.41
CA VAL A 496 44.44 22.69 -13.84
C VAL A 496 43.58 22.39 -15.06
N THR A 497 44.25 22.02 -16.15
CA THR A 497 43.61 21.58 -17.39
C THR A 497 43.07 20.15 -17.25
N GLU A 498 42.18 19.73 -18.14
CA GLU A 498 41.67 18.35 -18.16
C GLU A 498 42.80 17.34 -18.35
N GLU A 499 43.74 17.66 -19.23
CA GLU A 499 44.93 16.84 -19.50
C GLU A 499 45.83 16.68 -18.27
N GLU A 500 46.03 17.75 -17.49
CA GLU A 500 46.79 17.69 -16.25
C GLU A 500 46.08 16.85 -15.17
N GLU A 501 44.76 16.96 -15.05
CA GLU A 501 43.97 16.13 -14.12
C GLU A 501 44.06 14.64 -14.49
N LEU A 502 43.93 14.31 -15.79
CA LEU A 502 44.14 12.96 -16.32
C LEU A 502 45.54 12.43 -15.98
N ASN A 503 46.58 13.24 -16.23
CA ASN A 503 47.97 12.86 -15.96
C ASN A 503 48.28 12.63 -14.47
N ARG A 504 47.48 13.21 -13.56
CA ARG A 504 47.60 12.97 -12.12
C ARG A 504 46.87 11.71 -11.68
N VAL A 505 45.64 11.51 -12.18
CA VAL A 505 44.73 10.48 -11.67
C VAL A 505 44.98 9.12 -12.33
N ILE A 506 45.07 9.08 -13.66
CA ILE A 506 45.11 7.82 -14.42
C ILE A 506 46.33 6.95 -14.10
N PRO A 507 47.57 7.47 -14.05
CA PRO A 507 48.73 6.66 -13.72
C PRO A 507 48.66 6.05 -12.32
N LEU A 508 48.13 6.81 -11.34
CA LEU A 508 47.98 6.35 -9.96
C LEU A 508 46.96 5.22 -9.84
N ILE A 509 45.80 5.34 -10.48
CA ILE A 509 44.81 4.26 -10.53
C ILE A 509 45.45 2.98 -11.12
N LYS A 510 46.13 3.09 -12.26
CA LYS A 510 46.79 1.95 -12.91
C LYS A 510 47.86 1.32 -12.02
N ALA A 511 48.66 2.13 -11.32
CA ALA A 511 49.68 1.64 -10.40
C ALA A 511 49.06 0.89 -9.21
N ILE A 512 48.01 1.44 -8.60
CA ILE A 512 47.27 0.74 -7.52
C ILE A 512 46.71 -0.58 -8.05
N ARG A 513 46.14 -0.61 -9.24
CA ARG A 513 45.57 -1.83 -9.83
C ARG A 513 46.60 -2.89 -10.20
N ALA A 514 47.84 -2.50 -10.50
CA ALA A 514 48.93 -3.43 -10.75
C ALA A 514 49.39 -4.17 -9.48
N GLU A 515 49.16 -3.57 -8.31
CA GLU A 515 49.56 -4.13 -7.02
C GLU A 515 48.59 -5.21 -6.51
N PRO A 516 49.09 -6.30 -5.87
CA PRO A 516 48.23 -7.35 -5.33
C PRO A 516 47.21 -6.85 -4.31
N TRP A 517 47.61 -5.95 -3.41
CA TRP A 517 46.75 -5.36 -2.38
C TRP A 517 45.70 -4.40 -2.97
N GLY A 518 45.97 -3.86 -4.16
CA GLY A 518 45.07 -2.95 -4.86
C GLY A 518 44.06 -3.64 -5.77
N LYS A 519 44.06 -4.98 -5.86
CA LYS A 519 43.15 -5.72 -6.76
C LYS A 519 41.69 -5.66 -6.35
N ASP A 520 41.39 -5.67 -5.06
CA ASP A 520 40.01 -5.79 -4.55
C ASP A 520 39.49 -4.53 -3.86
N ILE A 521 40.36 -3.55 -3.57
CA ILE A 521 39.95 -2.27 -2.97
C ILE A 521 39.16 -1.42 -3.98
N PRO A 522 37.94 -0.97 -3.67
CA PRO A 522 37.24 0.00 -4.50
C PRO A 522 38.03 1.31 -4.62
N ILE A 523 38.00 1.92 -5.82
CA ILE A 523 38.59 3.24 -6.07
C ILE A 523 37.49 4.18 -6.55
N SER A 524 37.31 5.30 -5.86
CA SER A 524 36.50 6.43 -6.30
C SER A 524 37.39 7.48 -6.99
N VAL A 525 36.85 8.16 -7.99
CA VAL A 525 37.47 9.35 -8.60
C VAL A 525 36.67 10.59 -8.25
N ASP A 526 37.30 11.57 -7.60
CA ASP A 526 36.74 12.89 -7.27
C ASP A 526 36.97 13.84 -8.45
N THR A 527 35.97 13.93 -9.33
CA THR A 527 36.02 14.79 -10.52
C THR A 527 34.63 15.22 -10.97
N PHE A 528 34.55 16.42 -11.54
CA PHE A 528 33.35 16.96 -12.18
C PHE A 528 33.44 16.96 -13.71
N ARG A 529 34.54 16.44 -14.29
CA ARG A 529 34.74 16.36 -15.75
C ARG A 529 34.39 14.98 -16.26
N ALA A 530 33.55 14.92 -17.29
CA ALA A 530 33.05 13.67 -17.82
C ALA A 530 34.18 12.81 -18.43
N GLU A 531 35.15 13.44 -19.08
CA GLU A 531 36.29 12.73 -19.70
C GLU A 531 37.21 12.10 -18.65
N VAL A 532 37.53 12.84 -17.58
CA VAL A 532 38.33 12.32 -16.46
C VAL A 532 37.63 11.16 -15.79
N ALA A 533 36.32 11.27 -15.55
CA ALA A 533 35.52 10.19 -14.97
C ALA A 533 35.56 8.94 -15.86
N LEU A 534 35.28 9.08 -17.16
CA LEU A 534 35.27 7.97 -18.10
C LEU A 534 36.62 7.24 -18.16
N GLN A 535 37.71 7.98 -18.37
CA GLN A 535 39.05 7.37 -18.45
C GLN A 535 39.50 6.77 -17.11
N SER A 536 39.06 7.33 -15.98
CA SER A 536 39.37 6.78 -14.65
C SER A 536 38.68 5.43 -14.43
N ILE A 537 37.42 5.29 -14.85
CA ILE A 537 36.71 4.00 -14.82
C ILE A 537 37.41 2.98 -15.74
N GLU A 538 37.80 3.38 -16.96
CA GLU A 538 38.57 2.52 -17.87
C GLU A 538 39.94 2.10 -17.30
N ALA A 539 40.58 2.99 -16.53
CA ALA A 539 41.83 2.70 -15.82
C ALA A 539 41.63 1.77 -14.61
N GLY A 540 40.39 1.59 -14.15
CA GLY A 540 39.99 0.66 -13.10
C GLY A 540 39.40 1.28 -11.85
N ALA A 541 38.98 2.56 -11.86
CA ALA A 541 38.12 3.10 -10.82
C ALA A 541 36.72 2.46 -10.86
N ASP A 542 36.01 2.47 -9.74
CA ASP A 542 34.74 1.79 -9.52
C ASP A 542 33.63 2.72 -9.02
N LEU A 543 33.89 4.01 -8.79
CA LEU A 543 32.91 5.00 -8.33
C LEU A 543 33.25 6.39 -8.88
N ILE A 544 32.24 7.13 -9.35
CA ILE A 544 32.38 8.55 -9.75
C ILE A 544 31.87 9.44 -8.61
N ASN A 545 32.73 10.27 -8.03
CA ASN A 545 32.37 11.22 -6.98
C ASN A 545 32.37 12.64 -7.56
N ASP A 546 31.19 13.20 -7.80
CA ASP A 546 31.04 14.51 -8.43
C ASP A 546 30.48 15.55 -7.46
N VAL A 547 31.36 16.47 -7.05
CA VAL A 547 31.05 17.60 -6.17
C VAL A 547 29.99 18.56 -6.73
N THR A 548 29.81 18.59 -8.05
CA THR A 548 28.80 19.43 -8.70
C THR A 548 27.45 18.74 -8.82
N GLY A 549 27.39 17.43 -8.57
CA GLY A 549 26.19 16.62 -8.73
C GLY A 549 25.73 16.47 -10.18
N GLY A 550 26.68 16.38 -11.12
CA GLY A 550 26.44 16.15 -12.56
C GLY A 550 26.29 17.43 -13.40
N GLU A 551 26.39 18.62 -12.79
CA GLU A 551 26.18 19.90 -13.49
C GLU A 551 27.49 20.57 -13.93
N GLY A 552 28.66 20.07 -13.49
CA GLY A 552 29.97 20.61 -13.85
C GLY A 552 30.36 20.35 -15.30
N ASP A 553 29.86 19.26 -15.89
CA ASP A 553 30.06 18.89 -17.29
C ASP A 553 28.73 18.35 -17.86
N PRO A 554 28.22 18.92 -18.98
CA PRO A 554 26.97 18.47 -19.60
C PRO A 554 26.93 16.97 -19.95
N ARG A 555 28.08 16.33 -20.20
CA ARG A 555 28.19 14.90 -20.52
C ARG A 555 28.24 14.00 -19.29
N MET A 556 28.35 14.55 -18.07
CA MET A 556 28.62 13.75 -16.88
C MET A 556 27.53 12.69 -16.63
N PHE A 557 26.26 13.05 -16.73
CA PHE A 557 25.16 12.09 -16.56
C PHE A 557 25.17 10.96 -17.60
N GLU A 558 25.60 11.26 -18.84
CA GLU A 558 25.73 10.25 -19.90
C GLU A 558 26.85 9.27 -19.57
N VAL A 559 28.00 9.78 -19.09
CA VAL A 559 29.13 8.95 -18.63
C VAL A 559 28.73 8.08 -17.44
N MET A 560 28.01 8.64 -16.46
CA MET A 560 27.47 7.88 -15.32
C MET A 560 26.56 6.74 -15.76
N ALA A 561 25.69 6.97 -16.75
CA ALA A 561 24.79 5.93 -17.27
C ALA A 561 25.54 4.89 -18.13
N GLN A 562 26.55 5.31 -18.90
CA GLN A 562 27.36 4.44 -19.75
C GLN A 562 28.24 3.49 -18.94
N THR A 563 28.87 4.00 -17.88
CA THR A 563 29.83 3.25 -17.06
C THR A 563 29.15 2.27 -16.11
N ASP A 564 27.89 2.50 -15.75
CA ASP A 564 27.06 1.64 -14.87
C ASP A 564 27.73 1.33 -13.51
N VAL A 565 28.58 2.25 -13.04
CA VAL A 565 29.23 2.19 -11.72
C VAL A 565 28.44 3.01 -10.69
N PRO A 566 28.68 2.80 -9.38
CA PRO A 566 28.28 3.74 -8.33
C PRO A 566 28.66 5.19 -8.61
N VAL A 567 27.79 6.13 -8.26
CA VAL A 567 27.99 7.57 -8.44
C VAL A 567 27.55 8.32 -7.19
N CYS A 568 28.36 9.27 -6.74
CA CYS A 568 28.00 10.20 -5.67
C CYS A 568 27.63 11.56 -6.28
N LEU A 569 26.40 11.98 -6.04
CA LEU A 569 25.93 13.31 -6.38
C LEU A 569 25.99 14.18 -5.12
N MET A 570 26.80 15.24 -5.15
CA MET A 570 26.90 16.18 -4.03
C MET A 570 26.11 17.48 -4.29
N HIS A 571 25.53 18.06 -3.24
CA HIS A 571 24.96 19.40 -3.29
C HIS A 571 26.04 20.50 -3.16
N MET A 572 26.15 21.34 -4.19
CA MET A 572 26.94 22.57 -4.23
C MET A 572 26.22 23.63 -5.07
N ARG A 573 26.42 24.92 -4.74
CA ARG A 573 26.03 26.09 -5.54
C ARG A 573 27.26 26.86 -6.01
N GLY A 574 27.22 27.36 -7.23
CA GLY A 574 28.33 28.08 -7.85
C GLY A 574 29.52 27.16 -8.17
N THR A 575 30.72 27.70 -8.03
CA THR A 575 32.01 27.03 -8.30
C THR A 575 32.88 27.05 -7.04
N PRO A 576 33.99 26.29 -6.95
CA PRO A 576 34.92 26.43 -5.83
C PRO A 576 35.33 27.88 -5.52
N LYS A 577 35.43 28.72 -6.56
CA LYS A 577 35.71 30.16 -6.47
C LYS A 577 34.55 31.00 -5.92
N THR A 578 33.29 30.69 -6.27
CA THR A 578 32.12 31.51 -5.91
C THR A 578 31.26 30.93 -4.79
N MET A 579 31.40 29.65 -4.45
CA MET A 579 30.46 28.91 -3.61
C MET A 579 30.22 29.53 -2.24
N GLN A 580 31.23 30.16 -1.62
CA GLN A 580 31.09 30.80 -0.30
C GLN A 580 30.30 32.12 -0.33
N LEU A 581 30.08 32.68 -1.52
CA LEU A 581 29.20 33.84 -1.73
C LEU A 581 27.73 33.41 -1.91
N GLU A 582 27.49 32.11 -2.13
CA GLU A 582 26.18 31.52 -2.46
C GLU A 582 25.58 30.71 -1.30
N CYS A 583 25.88 31.10 -0.06
CA CYS A 583 25.38 30.44 1.17
C CYS A 583 23.97 30.89 1.61
N LYS A 584 23.19 31.54 0.74
CA LYS A 584 21.82 31.98 1.08
C LYS A 584 20.81 30.91 0.66
N TYR A 585 20.04 30.42 1.64
CA TYR A 585 18.94 29.48 1.46
C TYR A 585 17.68 30.13 2.06
N GLU A 586 16.77 30.61 1.21
CA GLU A 586 15.57 31.35 1.61
C GLU A 586 14.53 30.46 2.30
N ASN A 587 14.46 29.18 1.90
CA ASN A 587 13.48 28.21 2.38
C ASN A 587 14.07 27.18 3.36
N GLY A 588 15.24 27.50 3.93
CA GLY A 588 16.00 26.61 4.81
C GLY A 588 16.93 25.66 4.05
N VAL A 589 18.10 25.40 4.61
CA VAL A 589 19.17 24.65 3.92
C VAL A 589 18.78 23.20 3.63
N LEU A 590 18.08 22.53 4.55
CA LEU A 590 17.64 21.15 4.38
C LEU A 590 16.62 20.98 3.25
N ASN A 591 15.58 21.84 3.23
CA ASN A 591 14.52 21.77 2.22
C ASN A 591 15.05 22.01 0.81
N GLU A 592 15.95 22.99 0.66
CA GLU A 592 16.54 23.29 -0.64
C GLU A 592 17.53 22.23 -1.10
N ILE A 593 18.32 21.62 -0.19
CA ILE A 593 19.13 20.44 -0.51
C ILE A 593 18.23 19.29 -0.97
N GLU A 594 17.15 19.00 -0.25
CA GLU A 594 16.21 17.93 -0.61
C GLU A 594 15.67 18.13 -2.03
N GLN A 595 15.19 19.34 -2.32
CA GLN A 595 14.61 19.66 -3.62
C GLN A 595 15.63 19.52 -4.75
N VAL A 596 16.79 20.17 -4.64
CA VAL A 596 17.82 20.17 -5.69
C VAL A 596 18.33 18.76 -5.95
N MET A 597 18.57 17.99 -4.89
CA MET A 597 19.12 16.65 -5.03
C MET A 597 18.09 15.67 -5.59
N ALA A 598 16.83 15.78 -5.19
CA ALA A 598 15.76 14.96 -5.77
C ALA A 598 15.63 15.22 -7.28
N ASP A 599 15.72 16.48 -7.72
CA ASP A 599 15.62 16.84 -9.13
C ASP A 599 16.84 16.33 -9.95
N ARG A 600 18.05 16.33 -9.35
CA ARG A 600 19.26 15.74 -9.96
C ARG A 600 19.18 14.23 -10.10
N ILE A 601 18.68 13.54 -9.06
CA ILE A 601 18.47 12.10 -9.09
C ILE A 601 17.45 11.73 -10.18
N ASP A 602 16.34 12.47 -10.27
CA ASP A 602 15.34 12.29 -11.33
C ASP A 602 15.96 12.46 -12.73
N LYS A 603 16.85 13.44 -12.91
CA LYS A 603 17.58 13.67 -14.17
C LYS A 603 18.52 12.50 -14.49
N ALA A 604 19.30 12.04 -13.51
CA ALA A 604 20.21 10.90 -13.66
C ALA A 604 19.47 9.62 -14.08
N GLN A 605 18.34 9.32 -13.41
CA GLN A 605 17.51 8.14 -13.74
C GLN A 605 16.94 8.20 -15.15
N ARG A 606 16.45 9.37 -15.59
CA ARG A 606 15.90 9.55 -16.95
C ARG A 606 16.93 9.33 -18.05
N ILE A 607 18.20 9.61 -17.78
CA ILE A 607 19.33 9.40 -18.70
C ILE A 607 19.78 7.93 -18.68
N GLY A 608 19.47 7.19 -17.61
CA GLY A 608 19.68 5.75 -17.52
C GLY A 608 20.54 5.31 -16.34
N VAL A 609 20.96 6.23 -15.47
CA VAL A 609 21.68 5.89 -14.23
C VAL A 609 20.78 5.05 -13.33
N ARG A 610 21.28 3.88 -12.92
CA ARG A 610 20.54 2.96 -12.06
C ARG A 610 20.42 3.54 -10.66
N PHE A 611 19.24 3.46 -10.06
CA PHE A 611 18.99 4.08 -8.76
C PHE A 611 19.84 3.46 -7.65
N TRP A 612 20.07 2.15 -7.69
CA TRP A 612 20.92 1.45 -6.73
C TRP A 612 22.41 1.84 -6.81
N ASN A 613 22.84 2.56 -7.85
CA ASN A 613 24.19 3.11 -7.96
C ASN A 613 24.30 4.53 -7.41
N VAL A 614 23.20 5.18 -7.01
CA VAL A 614 23.24 6.60 -6.62
C VAL A 614 23.47 6.77 -5.11
N LEU A 615 24.49 7.55 -4.76
CA LEU A 615 24.80 8.05 -3.43
C LEU A 615 24.52 9.55 -3.35
N LEU A 616 24.14 10.01 -2.15
CA LEU A 616 23.86 11.42 -1.86
C LEU A 616 24.93 12.02 -0.94
N ASP A 617 25.48 13.18 -1.28
CA ASP A 617 26.27 14.01 -0.34
C ASP A 617 25.62 15.41 -0.17
N PRO A 618 25.23 15.81 1.06
CA PRO A 618 24.68 17.16 1.31
C PRO A 618 25.70 18.29 1.14
N GLY A 619 26.98 17.97 0.99
CA GLY A 619 28.08 18.87 0.68
C GLY A 619 28.49 19.76 1.84
N LEU A 620 28.95 19.18 2.95
CA LEU A 620 29.45 19.96 4.09
C LEU A 620 30.62 20.87 3.67
N GLY A 621 30.49 22.15 3.98
CA GLY A 621 31.43 23.22 3.64
C GLY A 621 31.32 23.77 2.22
N PHE A 622 30.39 23.27 1.39
CA PHE A 622 30.21 23.70 -0.01
C PHE A 622 28.97 24.56 -0.18
N SER A 623 29.15 25.89 -0.24
CA SER A 623 28.04 26.86 -0.26
C SER A 623 27.18 26.85 1.00
N LYS A 624 27.79 26.60 2.16
CA LYS A 624 27.13 26.63 3.48
C LYS A 624 27.97 27.45 4.46
N ASP A 625 27.32 28.26 5.27
CA ASP A 625 27.94 28.92 6.42
C ASP A 625 28.13 27.96 7.62
N VAL A 626 28.68 28.46 8.71
CA VAL A 626 28.99 27.64 9.90
C VAL A 626 27.74 27.00 10.49
N GLU A 627 26.66 27.76 10.68
CA GLU A 627 25.44 27.27 11.32
C GLU A 627 24.67 26.30 10.43
N GLN A 628 24.63 26.58 9.13
CA GLN A 628 24.01 25.70 8.13
C GLN A 628 24.69 24.33 8.08
N ASN A 629 26.03 24.26 8.24
CA ASN A 629 26.73 22.97 8.32
C ASN A 629 26.27 22.16 9.53
N PHE A 630 26.12 22.77 10.70
CA PHE A 630 25.59 22.07 11.88
C PHE A 630 24.10 21.74 11.74
N GLU A 631 23.32 22.57 11.05
CA GLU A 631 21.93 22.29 10.73
C GLU A 631 21.80 21.04 9.86
N ILE A 632 22.65 20.89 8.85
CA ILE A 632 22.71 19.67 8.03
C ILE A 632 23.06 18.45 8.89
N VAL A 633 24.08 18.54 9.75
CA VAL A 633 24.46 17.43 10.64
C VAL A 633 23.31 17.03 11.56
N ARG A 634 22.58 18.00 12.14
CA ARG A 634 21.39 17.75 12.98
C ARG A 634 20.21 17.18 12.19
N GLY A 635 20.03 17.64 10.95
CA GLY A 635 18.90 17.29 10.09
C GLY A 635 19.12 16.08 9.19
N MET A 636 20.28 15.42 9.29
CA MET A 636 20.66 14.34 8.37
C MET A 636 19.65 13.19 8.35
N GLU A 637 19.13 12.78 9.52
CA GLU A 637 18.10 11.72 9.63
C GLU A 637 16.78 12.14 8.96
N VAL A 638 16.40 13.41 9.13
CA VAL A 638 15.18 13.97 8.52
C VAL A 638 15.31 14.03 7.00
N LEU A 639 16.48 14.43 6.50
CA LEU A 639 16.78 14.61 5.08
C LEU A 639 16.57 13.32 4.27
N VAL A 640 16.82 12.15 4.84
CA VAL A 640 16.63 10.83 4.19
C VAL A 640 15.50 10.00 4.81
N SER A 641 14.64 10.62 5.60
CA SER A 641 13.50 9.95 6.25
C SER A 641 12.46 9.46 5.24
N GLU A 642 11.54 8.57 5.66
CA GLU A 642 10.51 8.00 4.77
C GLU A 642 9.51 9.03 4.18
N HIS A 643 9.49 10.24 4.74
CA HIS A 643 8.65 11.37 4.32
C HIS A 643 9.37 12.30 3.34
N SER A 644 10.70 12.18 3.20
CA SER A 644 11.52 12.95 2.27
C SER A 644 11.44 12.39 0.85
N ARG A 645 11.62 13.25 -0.15
CA ARG A 645 11.86 12.85 -1.56
C ARG A 645 13.16 12.05 -1.72
N LEU A 646 14.09 12.18 -0.77
CA LEU A 646 15.35 11.43 -0.70
C LEU A 646 15.26 10.23 0.25
N ALA A 647 14.05 9.73 0.48
CA ALA A 647 13.80 8.63 1.39
C ALA A 647 14.78 7.47 1.16
N ASN A 648 15.43 7.06 2.25
CA ASN A 648 16.31 5.90 2.32
C ASN A 648 17.59 5.95 1.47
N MET A 649 17.94 7.11 0.90
CA MET A 649 19.14 7.25 0.09
C MET A 649 20.40 6.92 0.91
N PRO A 650 21.31 6.07 0.40
CA PRO A 650 22.63 5.92 0.98
C PRO A 650 23.41 7.22 0.84
N THR A 651 24.10 7.61 1.91
CA THR A 651 24.74 8.92 2.02
C THR A 651 26.24 8.82 2.19
N LEU A 652 26.95 9.69 1.47
CA LEU A 652 28.38 9.91 1.60
C LEU A 652 28.57 11.31 2.17
N VAL A 653 29.32 11.45 3.25
CA VAL A 653 29.53 12.76 3.87
C VAL A 653 31.00 12.96 4.20
N GLY A 654 31.56 14.09 3.78
CA GLY A 654 32.95 14.48 4.06
C GLY A 654 33.09 15.58 5.13
N PRO A 655 33.10 15.27 6.44
CA PRO A 655 33.28 16.27 7.49
C PRO A 655 34.75 16.66 7.74
N SER A 656 35.71 15.89 7.21
CA SER A 656 37.12 15.94 7.61
C SER A 656 37.79 17.29 7.37
N ARG A 657 38.40 17.81 8.45
CA ARG A 657 39.20 19.05 8.48
C ARG A 657 38.48 20.32 7.99
N LYS A 658 37.15 20.30 7.90
CA LYS A 658 36.33 21.40 7.35
C LYS A 658 36.44 22.69 8.19
N SER A 659 36.27 23.83 7.53
CA SER A 659 36.47 25.15 8.13
C SER A 659 35.46 25.51 9.21
N PHE A 660 34.22 25.01 9.14
CA PHE A 660 33.21 25.28 10.18
C PHE A 660 33.64 24.71 11.54
N ILE A 661 34.25 23.52 11.57
CA ILE A 661 34.86 22.92 12.77
C ILE A 661 35.98 23.83 13.30
N GLY A 662 36.85 24.29 12.41
CA GLY A 662 37.95 25.19 12.76
C GLY A 662 37.48 26.52 13.34
N LYS A 663 36.45 27.12 12.74
CA LYS A 663 35.85 28.37 13.22
C LYS A 663 35.21 28.21 14.59
N THR A 664 34.51 27.09 14.85
CA THR A 664 33.89 26.83 16.16
C THR A 664 34.91 26.55 17.25
N LEU A 665 35.99 25.83 16.94
CA LEU A 665 37.03 25.49 17.90
C LEU A 665 38.16 26.53 18.00
N ASN A 666 38.09 27.63 17.24
CA ASN A 666 39.20 28.57 17.05
C ASN A 666 40.51 27.88 16.64
N GLN A 667 40.42 26.85 15.80
CA GLN A 667 41.55 26.04 15.33
C GLN A 667 41.84 26.31 13.83
N PRO A 668 42.78 27.22 13.50
CA PRO A 668 43.08 27.58 12.12
C PRO A 668 43.78 26.47 11.33
N ASP A 669 44.54 25.58 11.99
CA ASP A 669 45.24 24.47 11.34
C ASP A 669 44.26 23.32 11.03
N PRO A 670 44.06 22.95 9.74
CA PRO A 670 43.22 21.81 9.36
C PRO A 670 43.65 20.48 9.98
N GLN A 671 44.95 20.23 10.17
CA GLN A 671 45.47 18.97 10.72
C GLN A 671 45.14 18.81 12.21
N GLN A 672 44.91 19.91 12.93
CA GLN A 672 44.57 19.90 14.36
C GLN A 672 43.06 19.77 14.62
N ARG A 673 42.24 19.51 13.59
CA ARG A 673 40.77 19.40 13.69
C ARG A 673 40.26 17.96 13.84
N VAL A 674 41.14 16.99 14.08
CA VAL A 674 40.79 15.55 14.14
C VAL A 674 39.68 15.28 15.15
N TRP A 675 39.77 15.80 16.37
CA TRP A 675 38.75 15.56 17.41
C TRP A 675 37.40 16.23 17.11
N GLY A 676 37.42 17.42 16.52
CA GLY A 676 36.20 18.05 16.03
C GLY A 676 35.57 17.27 14.88
N THR A 677 36.39 16.71 14.00
CA THR A 677 35.96 15.80 12.93
C THR A 677 35.34 14.53 13.52
N ALA A 678 35.97 13.91 14.52
CA ALA A 678 35.47 12.72 15.20
C ALA A 678 34.06 12.93 15.79
N ALA A 679 33.82 14.10 16.41
CA ALA A 679 32.51 14.46 16.95
C ALA A 679 31.44 14.53 15.84
N VAL A 680 31.75 15.17 14.71
CA VAL A 680 30.82 15.25 13.56
C VAL A 680 30.59 13.87 12.92
N CYS A 681 31.65 13.06 12.74
CA CYS A 681 31.54 11.69 12.25
C CYS A 681 30.60 10.86 13.13
N THR A 682 30.76 10.94 14.46
CA THR A 682 29.91 10.21 15.42
C THR A 682 28.43 10.61 15.27
N ALA A 683 28.15 11.91 15.14
CA ALA A 683 26.78 12.41 14.94
C ALA A 683 26.18 11.93 13.61
N LEU A 684 26.98 11.92 12.53
CA LEU A 684 26.55 11.43 11.23
C LEU A 684 26.27 9.92 11.23
N ILE A 685 27.08 9.13 11.94
CA ILE A 685 26.85 7.68 12.12
C ILE A 685 25.56 7.42 12.89
N ALA A 686 25.31 8.21 13.95
CA ALA A 686 24.06 8.16 14.70
C ALA A 686 22.85 8.49 13.82
N ALA A 687 22.99 9.45 12.90
CA ALA A 687 22.00 9.78 11.88
C ALA A 687 22.00 8.84 10.66
N ASN A 688 22.56 7.63 10.81
CA ASN A 688 22.51 6.55 9.85
C ASN A 688 23.29 6.78 8.53
N THR A 689 24.30 7.67 8.51
CA THR A 689 25.15 7.96 7.32
C THR A 689 25.89 6.73 6.79
N SER A 690 25.89 6.50 5.48
CA SER A 690 26.43 5.24 4.92
C SER A 690 27.95 5.23 4.76
N ILE A 691 28.53 6.34 4.30
CA ILE A 691 29.97 6.46 3.98
C ILE A 691 30.51 7.75 4.59
N LEU A 692 31.66 7.67 5.28
CA LEU A 692 32.39 8.84 5.76
C LEU A 692 33.67 9.04 4.96
N ARG A 693 33.85 10.24 4.40
CA ARG A 693 35.01 10.64 3.61
C ARG A 693 36.00 11.45 4.45
N VAL A 694 37.22 10.93 4.67
CA VAL A 694 38.16 11.49 5.66
C VAL A 694 39.64 11.42 5.23
N HIS A 695 40.44 12.36 5.77
CA HIS A 695 41.92 12.33 5.65
C HIS A 695 42.56 11.46 6.74
N ASP A 696 42.10 11.61 7.99
CA ASP A 696 42.67 10.96 9.19
C ASP A 696 42.06 9.54 9.37
N PHE A 697 42.28 8.66 8.39
CA PHE A 697 41.57 7.38 8.29
C PHE A 697 41.87 6.41 9.43
N LYS A 698 43.06 6.45 10.05
CA LYS A 698 43.39 5.56 11.18
C LYS A 698 42.55 5.91 12.41
N GLU A 699 42.54 7.19 12.78
CA GLU A 699 41.78 7.70 13.91
C GLU A 699 40.28 7.54 13.67
N MET A 700 39.80 7.84 12.46
CA MET A 700 38.38 7.73 12.13
C MET A 700 37.92 6.27 12.04
N LYS A 701 38.81 5.31 11.75
CA LYS A 701 38.47 3.87 11.81
C LYS A 701 38.10 3.44 13.23
N ASP A 702 38.84 3.91 14.23
CA ASP A 702 38.53 3.62 15.64
C ASP A 702 37.19 4.25 16.03
N ILE A 703 36.97 5.51 15.64
CA ILE A 703 35.69 6.20 15.88
C ILE A 703 34.52 5.45 15.23
N ILE A 704 34.63 5.08 13.95
CA ILE A 704 33.61 4.31 13.24
C ILE A 704 33.34 2.98 13.96
N THR A 705 34.39 2.26 14.34
CA THR A 705 34.26 0.96 15.00
C THR A 705 33.48 1.06 16.32
N ILE A 706 33.75 2.10 17.12
CA ILE A 706 33.01 2.34 18.36
C ILE A 706 31.61 2.85 18.08
N SER A 707 31.44 3.83 17.19
CA SER A 707 30.13 4.40 16.85
C SER A 707 29.19 3.37 16.22
N ASP A 708 29.67 2.49 15.34
CA ASP A 708 28.85 1.41 14.76
C ASP A 708 28.41 0.42 15.85
N LYS A 709 29.27 0.09 16.82
CA LYS A 709 28.86 -0.71 17.98
C LYS A 709 27.77 -0.03 18.84
N ILE A 710 27.71 1.29 18.84
CA ILE A 710 26.68 2.07 19.57
C ILE A 710 25.39 2.16 18.76
N TYR A 711 25.48 2.48 17.47
CA TYR A 711 24.33 2.90 16.66
C TYR A 711 23.88 1.90 15.58
N ARG A 712 24.78 1.03 15.09
CA ARG A 712 24.50 0.06 14.00
C ARG A 712 24.34 -1.37 14.47
N ASN A 713 24.78 -1.67 15.70
CA ASN A 713 24.46 -2.91 16.36
C ASN A 713 22.94 -2.96 16.61
N ASN A 714 22.23 -3.54 15.65
CA ASN A 714 20.90 -4.13 15.83
C ASN A 714 20.90 -5.23 16.91
N ASN A 715 22.03 -5.46 17.56
CA ASN A 715 22.20 -6.24 18.78
C ASN A 715 21.49 -5.66 20.02
N ASN A 716 20.91 -4.46 19.94
CA ASN A 716 19.95 -4.03 20.98
C ASN A 716 18.57 -4.72 20.86
N ASN A 717 18.35 -5.54 19.82
CA ASN A 717 17.36 -6.62 19.82
C ASN A 717 18.00 -8.01 20.04
N SER A 718 19.32 -8.14 20.10
CA SER A 718 20.03 -9.43 20.28
C SER A 718 20.41 -9.75 21.73
N ILE A 719 20.16 -8.86 22.70
CA ILE A 719 20.12 -9.30 24.11
C ILE A 719 18.96 -10.31 24.33
N LEU A 720 18.06 -10.50 23.34
CA LEU A 720 17.04 -11.55 23.36
C LEU A 720 16.91 -12.41 22.07
N LYS A 721 17.76 -12.24 21.04
CA LYS A 721 17.69 -13.04 19.81
C LYS A 721 19.07 -13.26 19.17
N ASP A 722 19.69 -14.37 19.54
CA ASP A 722 20.29 -15.36 18.62
C ASP A 722 20.95 -16.53 19.39
N ASP A 723 21.12 -16.42 20.71
CA ASP A 723 21.66 -17.53 21.53
C ASP A 723 20.58 -18.37 22.26
N ASN A 724 19.31 -17.98 22.21
CA ASN A 724 18.26 -18.56 23.07
C ASN A 724 17.14 -19.21 22.23
N LYS A 725 17.52 -20.05 21.28
CA LYS A 725 16.57 -20.82 20.47
C LYS A 725 15.79 -21.75 21.39
N ILE A 726 14.45 -21.71 21.33
CA ILE A 726 13.62 -22.71 22.01
C ILE A 726 13.80 -24.02 21.24
N ILE A 727 14.46 -25.01 21.85
CA ILE A 727 14.70 -26.33 21.25
C ILE A 727 13.51 -27.27 21.41
N SER A 728 12.72 -27.08 22.46
CA SER A 728 11.48 -27.81 22.67
C SER A 728 10.52 -27.01 23.54
N ILE A 729 9.23 -27.27 23.37
CA ILE A 729 8.17 -26.79 24.24
C ILE A 729 7.55 -28.02 24.87
N LYS A 730 7.54 -28.11 26.20
CA LYS A 730 6.76 -29.14 26.88
C LYS A 730 5.28 -28.82 26.70
N ASP A 731 4.46 -29.81 26.32
CA ASP A 731 3.02 -29.65 26.10
C ASP A 731 2.39 -28.83 27.23
N GLY A 732 1.74 -27.73 26.82
CA GLY A 732 1.28 -26.71 27.75
C GLY A 732 0.18 -27.21 28.66
N GLU A 733 0.23 -26.83 29.93
CA GLU A 733 -0.90 -27.02 30.84
C GLU A 733 -2.02 -26.10 30.35
N TYR A 734 -3.13 -26.70 29.89
CA TYR A 734 -4.34 -25.96 29.58
C TYR A 734 -4.85 -25.30 30.86
N ILE A 735 -5.04 -23.98 30.83
CA ILE A 735 -5.58 -23.22 31.96
C ILE A 735 -7.10 -23.10 31.74
N PRO A 736 -7.94 -23.90 32.42
CA PRO A 736 -9.39 -23.92 32.18
C PRO A 736 -10.10 -22.75 32.90
N PRO A 737 -11.24 -22.26 32.39
CA PRO A 737 -11.47 -21.70 31.07
C PRO A 737 -11.57 -20.17 31.13
N ASP A 738 -10.83 -19.51 30.23
CA ASP A 738 -11.21 -18.20 29.73
C ASP A 738 -12.33 -18.37 28.68
N PHE A 739 -13.38 -17.56 28.74
CA PHE A 739 -14.55 -17.70 27.86
C PHE A 739 -14.23 -17.29 26.41
N LYS A 740 -13.16 -16.51 26.20
CA LYS A 740 -12.91 -15.78 24.93
C LYS A 740 -11.67 -16.28 24.17
N SER A 741 -10.71 -16.89 24.86
CA SER A 741 -9.47 -17.40 24.30
C SER A 741 -9.11 -18.75 24.92
N GLU A 742 -8.42 -19.62 24.18
CA GLU A 742 -7.79 -20.81 24.75
C GLU A 742 -6.44 -20.39 25.35
N VAL A 743 -6.27 -20.56 26.66
CA VAL A 743 -5.07 -20.13 27.38
C VAL A 743 -4.22 -21.34 27.76
N TYR A 744 -2.94 -21.30 27.39
CA TYR A 744 -1.96 -22.34 27.68
C TYR A 744 -0.77 -21.74 28.40
N ARG A 745 -0.30 -22.38 29.47
CA ARG A 745 1.05 -22.14 29.98
C ARG A 745 2.00 -23.10 29.29
N ILE A 746 3.03 -22.58 28.67
CA ILE A 746 4.10 -23.38 28.08
C ILE A 746 5.40 -23.24 28.85
N ILE A 747 6.21 -24.30 28.83
CA ILE A 747 7.54 -24.32 29.43
C ILE A 747 8.55 -24.49 28.28
N PRO A 748 9.20 -23.40 27.84
CA PRO A 748 10.21 -23.46 26.80
C PRO A 748 11.51 -24.05 27.36
N THR A 749 12.16 -24.89 26.55
CA THR A 749 13.54 -25.31 26.77
C THR A 749 14.42 -24.55 25.80
N TYR A 750 15.44 -23.87 26.29
CA TYR A 750 16.34 -23.05 25.47
C TYR A 750 17.63 -23.81 25.13
N GLU A 751 18.24 -23.49 23.99
CA GLU A 751 19.51 -24.04 23.54
C GLU A 751 20.67 -23.68 24.50
N ASN A 752 20.65 -22.48 25.07
CA ASN A 752 21.54 -22.04 26.13
C ASN A 752 20.71 -21.66 27.38
N ASP A 753 21.04 -22.23 28.53
CA ASP A 753 20.35 -21.95 29.80
C ASP A 753 20.90 -20.65 30.41
N HIS A 754 20.11 -19.58 30.37
CA HIS A 754 20.44 -18.29 30.95
C HIS A 754 19.41 -17.92 32.02
N ASP A 755 19.88 -17.49 33.19
CA ASP A 755 19.02 -17.09 34.33
C ASP A 755 18.03 -15.94 34.01
N GLN A 756 18.26 -15.19 32.94
CA GLN A 756 17.41 -14.08 32.50
C GLN A 756 16.25 -14.51 31.58
N LEU A 757 16.20 -15.78 31.15
CA LEU A 757 15.17 -16.27 30.24
C LEU A 757 13.87 -16.63 30.96
N PRO A 758 12.70 -16.45 30.31
CA PRO A 758 11.42 -16.83 30.89
C PRO A 758 11.34 -18.34 31.11
N LYS A 759 11.18 -18.76 32.37
CA LYS A 759 11.01 -20.18 32.74
C LYS A 759 9.67 -20.75 32.28
N SER A 760 8.69 -19.89 32.03
CA SER A 760 7.40 -20.22 31.42
C SER A 760 6.85 -19.01 30.65
N LEU A 761 5.95 -19.28 29.71
CA LEU A 761 5.24 -18.28 28.92
C LEU A 761 3.74 -18.60 28.90
N ILE A 762 2.91 -17.58 28.74
CA ILE A 762 1.47 -17.73 28.51
C ILE A 762 1.17 -17.52 27.03
N ILE A 763 0.40 -18.44 26.45
CA ILE A 763 -0.12 -18.35 25.09
C ILE A 763 -1.64 -18.23 25.17
N LYS A 764 -2.19 -17.17 24.58
CA LYS A 764 -3.62 -17.04 24.28
C LYS A 764 -3.86 -17.35 22.82
N LEU A 765 -4.82 -18.23 22.51
CA LEU A 765 -5.25 -18.61 21.17
C LEU A 765 -6.74 -18.36 20.96
N ALA A 766 -7.20 -18.32 19.71
CA ALA A 766 -8.64 -18.15 19.43
C ALA A 766 -9.47 -19.26 20.10
N THR A 767 -10.65 -18.91 20.62
CA THR A 767 -11.57 -19.88 21.21
C THR A 767 -12.04 -20.89 20.17
N LYS A 768 -12.16 -22.16 20.57
CA LYS A 768 -12.74 -23.21 19.73
C LYS A 768 -14.26 -23.15 19.65
N ASN A 769 -14.93 -22.31 20.46
CA ASN A 769 -16.37 -22.13 20.41
C ASN A 769 -16.76 -21.28 19.16
N PRO A 770 -17.46 -21.85 18.16
CA PRO A 770 -17.72 -21.15 16.90
C PRO A 770 -18.57 -19.88 17.06
N GLY A 771 -19.54 -19.89 17.99
CA GLY A 771 -20.41 -18.74 18.24
C GLY A 771 -19.66 -17.57 18.88
N ILE A 772 -18.83 -17.86 19.88
CA ILE A 772 -18.01 -16.85 20.55
C ILE A 772 -16.93 -16.33 19.60
N ASN A 773 -16.29 -17.21 18.81
CA ASN A 773 -15.27 -16.82 17.85
C ASN A 773 -15.85 -15.90 16.76
N SER A 774 -17.00 -16.24 16.20
CA SER A 774 -17.69 -15.38 15.21
C SER A 774 -18.06 -14.02 15.79
N LEU A 775 -18.57 -13.98 17.04
CA LEU A 775 -18.87 -12.73 17.72
C LEU A 775 -17.61 -11.87 17.90
N LEU A 776 -16.51 -12.46 18.38
CA LEU A 776 -15.24 -11.77 18.59
C LEU A 776 -14.61 -11.28 17.28
N GLN A 777 -14.78 -12.00 16.17
CA GLN A 777 -14.33 -11.54 14.85
C GLN A 777 -15.13 -10.32 14.37
N ASN A 778 -16.46 -10.36 14.46
CA ASN A 778 -17.34 -9.28 13.99
C ASN A 778 -17.07 -7.96 14.71
N ILE A 779 -16.63 -8.03 15.97
CA ILE A 779 -16.36 -6.84 16.80
C ILE A 779 -14.87 -6.50 16.88
N GLN A 780 -14.02 -7.25 16.16
CA GLN A 780 -12.56 -7.18 16.19
C GLN A 780 -11.95 -7.39 17.59
N GLY A 781 -12.56 -8.24 18.43
CA GLY A 781 -12.16 -8.49 19.81
C GLY A 781 -10.72 -8.96 19.96
N TYR A 782 -10.28 -9.93 19.13
CA TYR A 782 -8.89 -10.42 19.14
C TYR A 782 -7.87 -9.36 18.76
N TYR A 783 -8.19 -8.54 17.76
CA TYR A 783 -7.36 -7.41 17.36
C TYR A 783 -7.27 -6.37 18.47
N LYS A 784 -8.41 -6.01 19.08
CA LYS A 784 -8.48 -5.05 20.19
C LYS A 784 -7.69 -5.53 21.41
N GLU A 785 -7.80 -6.80 21.80
CA GLU A 785 -7.03 -7.38 22.91
C GLU A 785 -5.51 -7.33 22.62
N ALA A 786 -5.08 -7.75 21.42
CA ALA A 786 -3.66 -7.71 21.05
C ALA A 786 -3.08 -6.29 21.03
N GLN A 787 -3.85 -5.31 20.53
CA GLN A 787 -3.42 -3.91 20.51
C GLN A 787 -3.42 -3.26 21.89
N PHE A 788 -4.40 -3.59 22.73
CA PHE A 788 -4.50 -3.10 24.10
C PHE A 788 -3.21 -3.41 24.89
N TYR A 789 -2.77 -4.67 24.89
CA TYR A 789 -1.55 -5.08 25.59
C TYR A 789 -0.29 -4.44 25.01
N LYS A 790 -0.19 -4.31 23.68
CA LYS A 790 0.96 -3.69 23.00
C LYS A 790 1.13 -2.20 23.32
N GLN A 791 0.04 -1.50 23.62
CA GLN A 791 0.07 -0.06 23.90
C GLN A 791 0.29 0.25 25.38
N LEU A 792 -0.21 -0.61 26.28
CA LEU A 792 -0.06 -0.45 27.72
C LEU A 792 1.35 -0.69 28.26
N GLU A 793 2.17 -1.48 27.57
CA GLU A 793 3.61 -1.61 27.87
C GLU A 793 4.30 -0.22 27.92
N LYS A 794 3.74 0.78 27.23
CA LYS A 794 4.27 2.14 27.16
C LYS A 794 3.78 3.07 28.27
N ILE A 795 2.91 2.61 29.18
CA ILE A 795 2.41 3.41 30.31
C ILE A 795 3.10 2.91 31.60
N PRO A 796 4.15 3.59 32.10
CA PRO A 796 4.99 3.10 33.19
C PRO A 796 4.24 2.82 34.51
N GLU A 797 3.14 3.55 34.76
CA GLU A 797 2.36 3.43 35.99
C GLU A 797 1.46 2.19 36.04
N LEU A 798 1.35 1.44 34.93
CA LEU A 798 0.50 0.26 34.83
C LEU A 798 1.36 -1.00 34.68
N LYS A 799 1.26 -1.90 35.65
CA LYS A 799 1.93 -3.20 35.65
C LYS A 799 1.23 -4.11 34.61
N THR A 800 1.86 -4.31 33.45
CA THR A 800 1.37 -5.22 32.39
C THR A 800 2.40 -6.28 32.03
N PRO A 801 1.98 -7.48 31.58
CA PRO A 801 2.88 -8.54 31.19
C PRO A 801 3.64 -8.12 29.94
N LYS A 802 4.93 -8.43 29.89
CA LYS A 802 5.70 -8.25 28.67
C LYS A 802 5.11 -9.10 27.55
N ILE A 803 4.82 -8.47 26.41
CA ILE A 803 4.37 -9.19 25.21
C ILE A 803 5.60 -9.57 24.39
N TYR A 804 5.83 -10.88 24.25
CA TYR A 804 6.92 -11.40 23.42
C TYR A 804 6.52 -11.47 21.95
N TYR A 805 5.23 -11.71 21.69
CA TYR A 805 4.69 -11.85 20.35
C TYR A 805 3.17 -11.71 20.34
N SER A 806 2.61 -11.10 19.30
CA SER A 806 1.17 -11.17 19.03
C SER A 806 0.90 -11.10 17.53
N SER A 807 -0.14 -11.81 17.07
CA SER A 807 -0.59 -11.80 15.68
C SER A 807 -2.08 -12.05 15.59
N VAL A 808 -2.74 -11.35 14.66
CA VAL A 808 -4.16 -11.49 14.34
C VAL A 808 -4.29 -11.45 12.82
N ALA A 809 -4.73 -12.55 12.20
CA ALA A 809 -4.90 -12.62 10.75
C ALA A 809 -6.29 -12.12 10.32
N ASP A 810 -6.36 -11.36 9.22
CA ASP A 810 -7.62 -10.82 8.65
C ASP A 810 -8.54 -11.91 8.07
N SER A 811 -8.00 -13.10 7.81
CA SER A 811 -8.74 -14.20 7.21
C SER A 811 -8.51 -15.50 7.98
N LYS A 812 -9.54 -15.94 8.72
CA LYS A 812 -9.67 -17.20 9.49
C LYS A 812 -8.94 -17.22 10.84
N ASN A 813 -9.70 -17.34 11.94
CA ASN A 813 -9.42 -17.95 13.26
C ASN A 813 -8.00 -17.88 13.90
N GLU A 814 -7.05 -17.14 13.37
CA GLU A 814 -5.66 -17.10 13.81
C GLU A 814 -5.45 -15.86 14.69
N PHE A 815 -5.65 -16.05 15.98
CA PHE A 815 -5.28 -15.13 17.06
C PHE A 815 -4.24 -15.83 17.91
N ILE A 816 -3.13 -15.14 18.16
CA ILE A 816 -2.12 -15.59 19.10
C ILE A 816 -1.52 -14.41 19.86
N ILE A 817 -1.41 -14.54 21.17
CA ILE A 817 -0.55 -13.68 22.00
C ILE A 817 0.35 -14.58 22.83
N VAL A 818 1.65 -14.32 22.79
CA VAL A 818 2.67 -14.93 23.66
C VAL A 818 3.17 -13.83 24.60
N MET A 819 3.00 -14.06 25.90
CA MET A 819 3.26 -13.06 26.94
C MET A 819 3.96 -13.67 28.16
N GLU A 820 4.49 -12.79 29.00
CA GLU A 820 5.07 -13.13 30.30
C GLU A 820 4.11 -13.92 31.18
N ASP A 821 4.59 -15.02 31.76
CA ASP A 821 3.86 -15.75 32.78
C ASP A 821 4.01 -15.07 34.14
N LEU A 822 3.00 -14.29 34.50
CA LEU A 822 2.95 -13.59 35.77
C LEU A 822 2.75 -14.53 36.98
N ALA A 823 2.37 -15.80 36.79
CA ALA A 823 2.13 -16.72 37.90
C ALA A 823 3.39 -17.06 38.70
N LEU A 824 4.58 -16.92 38.10
CA LEU A 824 5.87 -17.06 38.79
C LEU A 824 6.08 -16.01 39.89
N ARG A 825 5.26 -14.95 39.93
CA ARG A 825 5.26 -13.93 40.99
C ARG A 825 4.43 -14.31 42.22
N LYS A 826 4.01 -15.59 42.36
CA LYS A 826 3.08 -16.07 43.41
C LYS A 826 1.79 -15.24 43.42
N LEU A 827 1.07 -15.21 42.31
CA LEU A 827 -0.18 -14.45 42.23
C LEU A 827 -1.36 -15.32 42.65
N THR A 828 -2.28 -14.76 43.43
CA THR A 828 -3.60 -15.36 43.69
C THR A 828 -4.63 -14.69 42.78
N VAL A 829 -5.44 -15.52 42.11
CA VAL A 829 -6.63 -15.07 41.36
C VAL A 829 -7.81 -15.04 42.34
N ALA A 830 -8.64 -14.00 42.29
CA ALA A 830 -9.87 -13.99 43.06
C ALA A 830 -10.81 -15.10 42.53
N ASN A 831 -11.06 -16.14 43.34
CA ASN A 831 -11.85 -17.30 42.91
C ASN A 831 -13.33 -16.93 42.66
N GLN A 832 -13.92 -17.47 41.59
CA GLN A 832 -15.32 -17.25 41.18
C GLN A 832 -16.33 -17.63 42.26
N ASP A 833 -15.99 -18.56 43.14
CA ASP A 833 -16.88 -19.05 44.20
C ASP A 833 -17.03 -18.05 45.36
N ASN A 834 -16.14 -17.05 45.48
CA ASN A 834 -16.12 -16.10 46.58
C ASN A 834 -16.40 -14.68 46.09
N ALA A 835 -17.33 -14.02 46.77
CA ALA A 835 -17.60 -12.62 46.54
C ALA A 835 -16.43 -11.74 47.03
N LEU A 836 -16.17 -10.63 46.33
CA LEU A 836 -15.17 -9.63 46.71
C LEU A 836 -15.53 -9.01 48.07
N ASN A 837 -14.51 -8.85 48.91
CA ASN A 837 -14.62 -8.08 50.14
C ASN A 837 -14.42 -6.58 49.87
N TYR A 838 -14.71 -5.77 50.87
CA TYR A 838 -14.64 -4.30 50.79
C TYR A 838 -13.25 -3.79 50.36
N ASP A 839 -12.18 -4.27 51.01
CA ASP A 839 -10.81 -3.79 50.75
C ASP A 839 -10.34 -4.12 49.33
N MET A 840 -10.69 -5.31 48.83
CA MET A 840 -10.36 -5.72 47.46
C MET A 840 -11.09 -4.86 46.43
N ALA A 841 -12.37 -4.56 46.68
CA ALA A 841 -13.16 -3.71 45.80
C ALA A 841 -12.61 -2.28 45.73
N ILE A 842 -12.16 -1.72 46.86
CA ILE A 842 -11.47 -0.43 46.89
C ILE A 842 -10.22 -0.44 46.01
N SER A 843 -9.37 -1.46 46.15
CA SER A 843 -8.15 -1.57 45.33
C SER A 843 -8.47 -1.66 43.83
N ILE A 844 -9.46 -2.46 43.43
CA ILE A 844 -9.87 -2.62 42.03
C ILE A 844 -10.38 -1.29 41.47
N VAL A 845 -11.20 -0.59 42.24
CA VAL A 845 -11.78 0.69 41.84
C VAL A 845 -10.73 1.79 41.70
N LYS A 846 -9.72 1.82 42.58
CA LYS A 846 -8.55 2.71 42.43
C LYS A 846 -7.80 2.42 41.13
N TYR A 847 -7.59 1.14 40.81
CA TYR A 847 -6.94 0.74 39.56
C TYR A 847 -7.76 1.18 38.33
N PHE A 848 -9.09 0.99 38.36
CA PHE A 848 -9.96 1.49 37.30
C PHE A 848 -9.87 3.00 37.14
N ALA A 849 -9.93 3.76 38.23
CA ALA A 849 -9.81 5.22 38.18
C ALA A 849 -8.47 5.67 37.57
N LEU A 850 -7.35 5.05 37.98
CA LEU A 850 -6.02 5.35 37.42
C LEU A 850 -6.00 5.11 35.91
N LEU A 851 -6.38 3.92 35.44
CA LEU A 851 -6.35 3.60 34.01
C LEU A 851 -7.30 4.51 33.22
N GLN A 852 -8.54 4.64 33.67
CA GLN A 852 -9.57 5.40 32.98
C GLN A 852 -9.26 6.89 32.92
N SER A 853 -8.51 7.44 33.88
CA SER A 853 -8.03 8.82 33.81
C SER A 853 -7.10 9.05 32.60
N LYS A 854 -6.27 8.06 32.23
CA LYS A 854 -5.33 8.16 31.11
C LYS A 854 -6.03 8.25 29.75
N PHE A 855 -7.22 7.67 29.63
CA PHE A 855 -8.03 7.65 28.40
C PHE A 855 -9.24 8.59 28.46
N TRP A 856 -9.32 9.45 29.48
CA TRP A 856 -10.43 10.36 29.70
C TRP A 856 -10.67 11.31 28.53
N ASN A 857 -11.94 11.57 28.20
CA ASN A 857 -12.37 12.38 27.06
C ASN A 857 -11.69 11.98 25.75
N CYS A 858 -11.93 10.73 25.37
CA CYS A 858 -11.31 10.06 24.23
C CYS A 858 -11.10 10.96 22.97
N ARG A 859 -12.05 11.82 22.58
CA ARG A 859 -11.87 12.66 21.37
C ARG A 859 -10.78 13.74 21.43
N VAL A 860 -10.51 14.30 22.60
CA VAL A 860 -9.52 15.39 22.77
C VAL A 860 -8.21 14.88 23.38
N ASN A 861 -8.19 13.65 23.88
CA ASN A 861 -7.02 13.01 24.44
C ASN A 861 -5.97 12.72 23.34
N PRO A 862 -4.73 13.26 23.44
CA PRO A 862 -3.68 13.02 22.45
C PRO A 862 -3.33 11.54 22.26
N LEU A 863 -3.38 10.74 23.33
CA LEU A 863 -3.14 9.29 23.25
C LEU A 863 -4.21 8.63 22.37
N PHE A 864 -5.48 8.97 22.56
CA PHE A 864 -6.58 8.41 21.78
C PHE A 864 -6.56 8.81 20.29
N LYS A 865 -6.09 10.02 19.92
CA LYS A 865 -5.95 10.42 18.51
C LYS A 865 -5.05 9.48 17.71
N THR A 866 -4.03 8.92 18.36
CA THR A 866 -3.06 7.98 17.77
C THR A 866 -3.56 6.54 17.71
N ILE A 867 -4.76 6.25 18.23
CA ILE A 867 -5.26 4.89 18.40
C ILE A 867 -6.43 4.62 17.45
N GLU A 868 -6.12 4.11 16.25
CA GLU A 868 -7.11 3.83 15.22
C GLU A 868 -8.10 2.71 15.58
N TRP A 869 -7.68 1.71 16.35
CA TRP A 869 -8.51 0.54 16.71
C TRP A 869 -9.67 0.86 17.68
N MET A 870 -9.72 2.06 18.25
CA MET A 870 -10.82 2.55 19.10
C MET A 870 -11.85 3.43 18.37
N LYS A 871 -11.68 3.69 17.05
CA LYS A 871 -12.48 4.68 16.31
C LYS A 871 -13.77 4.14 15.65
N GLU A 872 -13.92 2.82 15.50
CA GLU A 872 -14.99 2.14 14.72
C GLU A 872 -15.52 0.90 15.50
N PRO A 873 -16.75 0.41 15.25
CA PRO A 873 -17.80 0.32 16.27
C PRO A 873 -17.47 -0.53 17.49
N ASN A 874 -17.87 0.01 18.65
CA ASN A 874 -17.83 -0.67 19.93
C ASN A 874 -18.77 -1.88 19.91
N PHE A 875 -18.37 -2.96 20.60
CA PHE A 875 -19.21 -4.14 20.87
C PHE A 875 -20.65 -3.81 21.25
N ALA A 876 -20.84 -2.74 22.03
CA ALA A 876 -22.14 -2.28 22.48
C ALA A 876 -23.06 -1.76 21.36
N ILE A 877 -22.51 -1.29 20.24
CA ILE A 877 -23.30 -0.94 19.04
C ILE A 877 -23.76 -2.22 18.33
N TYR A 878 -22.87 -3.21 18.22
CA TYR A 878 -23.15 -4.47 17.55
C TYR A 878 -24.23 -5.31 18.26
N LEU A 879 -24.27 -5.27 19.60
CA LEU A 879 -25.29 -5.96 20.40
C LEU A 879 -26.45 -5.06 20.84
N LYS A 880 -26.50 -3.78 20.44
CA LYS A 880 -27.54 -2.83 20.89
C LYS A 880 -28.92 -3.40 20.63
N ASP A 881 -29.20 -3.73 19.37
CA ASP A 881 -30.53 -4.15 18.93
C ASP A 881 -30.92 -5.50 19.54
N LEU A 882 -29.95 -6.44 19.62
CA LEU A 882 -30.15 -7.73 20.27
C LEU A 882 -30.47 -7.57 21.77
N THR A 883 -29.76 -6.68 22.46
CA THR A 883 -29.96 -6.46 23.90
C THR A 883 -31.30 -5.78 24.17
N ILE A 884 -31.68 -4.79 23.34
CA ILE A 884 -32.99 -4.14 23.40
C ILE A 884 -34.10 -5.17 23.20
N GLN A 885 -33.97 -6.01 22.17
CA GLN A 885 -34.93 -7.07 21.90
C GLN A 885 -35.04 -8.05 23.08
N MET A 886 -33.92 -8.58 23.58
CA MET A 886 -33.90 -9.53 24.69
C MET A 886 -34.50 -8.94 25.96
N PHE A 887 -34.25 -7.67 26.26
CA PHE A 887 -34.86 -6.98 27.39
C PHE A 887 -36.38 -6.91 27.23
N GLU A 888 -36.86 -6.43 26.08
CA GLU A 888 -38.30 -6.27 25.82
C GLU A 888 -39.05 -7.61 25.90
N GLU A 889 -38.45 -8.68 25.38
CA GLU A 889 -39.01 -10.04 25.45
C GLU A 889 -39.05 -10.60 26.88
N ARG A 890 -38.10 -10.21 27.75
CA ARG A 890 -37.84 -10.91 29.03
C ARG A 890 -38.16 -10.10 30.27
N LYS A 891 -38.36 -8.78 30.17
CA LYS A 891 -38.57 -7.88 31.32
C LYS A 891 -39.75 -8.28 32.20
N LEU A 892 -40.85 -8.77 31.62
CA LEU A 892 -42.02 -9.23 32.40
C LEU A 892 -41.71 -10.50 33.19
N SER A 893 -41.04 -11.47 32.56
CA SER A 893 -40.62 -12.71 33.24
C SER A 893 -39.60 -12.43 34.35
N PHE A 894 -38.68 -11.48 34.14
CA PHE A 894 -37.78 -11.00 35.19
C PHE A 894 -38.53 -10.41 36.39
N ILE A 895 -39.57 -9.61 36.15
CA ILE A 895 -40.41 -9.04 37.21
C ILE A 895 -41.15 -10.14 37.97
N GLU A 896 -41.74 -11.10 37.26
CA GLU A 896 -42.50 -12.21 37.87
C GLU A 896 -41.62 -13.07 38.77
N ARG A 897 -40.44 -13.49 38.28
CA ARG A 897 -39.52 -14.36 39.03
C ARG A 897 -38.92 -13.68 40.26
N ASN A 898 -38.78 -12.35 40.23
CA ASN A 898 -38.18 -11.57 41.32
C ASN A 898 -39.18 -10.72 42.10
N ARG A 899 -40.50 -10.92 41.94
CA ARG A 899 -41.50 -9.99 42.49
C ARG A 899 -41.36 -9.76 44.00
N GLN A 900 -41.01 -10.80 44.76
CA GLN A 900 -40.82 -10.71 46.22
C GLN A 900 -39.54 -9.94 46.63
N ARG A 901 -38.64 -9.69 45.68
CA ARG A 901 -37.33 -9.06 45.89
C ARG A 901 -37.24 -7.67 45.25
N LEU A 902 -38.23 -7.22 44.49
CA LEU A 902 -38.21 -5.91 43.84
C LEU A 902 -39.16 -4.95 44.57
N THR A 903 -38.73 -3.69 44.73
CA THR A 903 -39.62 -2.63 45.23
C THR A 903 -40.67 -2.27 44.17
N GLU A 904 -41.79 -1.65 44.57
CA GLU A 904 -42.79 -1.19 43.59
C GLU A 904 -42.21 -0.20 42.58
N LYS A 905 -41.35 0.72 43.05
CA LYS A 905 -40.65 1.69 42.21
C LYS A 905 -39.74 1.01 41.19
N THR A 906 -38.99 -0.02 41.59
CA THR A 906 -38.14 -0.78 40.66
C THR A 906 -38.96 -1.53 39.61
N VAL A 907 -40.08 -2.13 40.01
CA VAL A 907 -40.97 -2.81 39.06
C VAL A 907 -41.58 -1.85 38.06
N GLU A 908 -42.06 -0.69 38.51
CA GLU A 908 -42.60 0.33 37.61
C GLU A 908 -41.53 0.86 36.65
N THR A 909 -40.31 1.06 37.15
CA THR A 909 -39.17 1.49 36.33
C THR A 909 -38.86 0.47 35.24
N VAL A 910 -38.72 -0.83 35.57
CA VAL A 910 -38.41 -1.88 34.59
C VAL A 910 -39.52 -2.03 33.54
N LYS A 911 -40.80 -1.81 33.91
CA LYS A 911 -41.93 -1.86 32.96
C LYS A 911 -41.91 -0.69 31.96
N THR A 912 -41.60 0.50 32.44
CA THR A 912 -41.81 1.76 31.71
C THR A 912 -40.55 2.31 31.04
N ILE A 913 -39.37 1.79 31.38
CA ILE A 913 -38.11 2.29 30.85
C ILE A 913 -38.01 2.09 29.34
N ASP A 914 -37.67 3.16 28.63
CA ASP A 914 -37.27 3.12 27.23
C ASP A 914 -35.78 2.76 27.17
N ILE A 915 -35.50 1.47 26.98
CA ILE A 915 -34.14 0.97 26.89
C ILE A 915 -33.40 1.52 25.65
N THR A 916 -34.11 1.90 24.59
CA THR A 916 -33.51 2.47 23.37
C THR A 916 -32.92 3.84 23.68
N GLN A 917 -33.70 4.72 24.32
CA GLN A 917 -33.22 6.02 24.79
C GLN A 917 -32.09 5.89 25.82
N LEU A 918 -32.15 4.87 26.67
CA LEU A 918 -31.09 4.61 27.64
C LEU A 918 -29.77 4.26 26.94
N TYR A 919 -29.80 3.38 25.94
CA TYR A 919 -28.60 3.03 25.16
C TYR A 919 -28.05 4.23 24.37
N GLU A 920 -28.91 5.08 23.80
CA GLU A 920 -28.50 6.25 23.03
C GLU A 920 -27.81 7.32 23.89
N LYS A 921 -28.24 7.50 25.14
CA LYS A 921 -27.59 8.39 26.10
C LYS A 921 -26.26 7.87 26.65
N ASN A 922 -26.03 6.55 26.58
CA ASN A 922 -24.77 5.92 27.02
C ASN A 922 -23.65 6.00 25.97
N PHE A 923 -23.97 6.45 24.75
CA PHE A 923 -23.04 6.69 23.65
C PHE A 923 -23.29 8.07 23.04
N PRO A 924 -23.07 9.16 23.81
CA PRO A 924 -23.37 10.49 23.32
C PRO A 924 -22.50 10.80 22.09
N SER A 925 -23.10 11.46 21.10
CA SER A 925 -22.45 11.77 19.82
C SER A 925 -21.20 12.66 19.96
N ASP A 926 -21.01 13.30 21.11
CA ASP A 926 -19.84 14.11 21.48
C ASP A 926 -18.77 13.36 22.29
N LEU A 927 -19.05 12.14 22.77
CA LEU A 927 -18.19 11.29 23.62
C LEU A 927 -17.61 12.01 24.85
N LYS A 928 -18.33 12.98 25.41
CA LYS A 928 -17.90 13.72 26.60
C LYS A 928 -17.92 12.82 27.83
N HIS A 929 -16.91 12.94 28.70
CA HIS A 929 -16.70 12.12 29.89
C HIS A 929 -16.66 10.60 29.61
N CYS A 930 -16.35 10.21 28.37
CA CYS A 930 -16.12 8.81 28.02
C CYS A 930 -14.63 8.46 28.18
N THR A 931 -14.39 7.19 28.49
CA THR A 931 -13.07 6.61 28.70
C THR A 931 -13.06 5.15 28.21
N LEU A 932 -11.95 4.45 28.43
CA LEU A 932 -11.82 3.03 28.17
C LEU A 932 -12.56 2.21 29.24
N VAL A 933 -13.36 1.25 28.80
CA VAL A 933 -14.23 0.43 29.66
C VAL A 933 -13.89 -1.05 29.45
N HIS A 934 -13.76 -1.78 30.57
CA HIS A 934 -13.48 -3.21 30.62
C HIS A 934 -14.70 -4.04 30.18
N GLY A 935 -15.92 -3.61 30.48
CA GLY A 935 -17.16 -4.21 30.02
C GLY A 935 -17.55 -5.56 30.64
N ASP A 936 -16.63 -6.23 31.34
CA ASP A 936 -16.83 -7.55 31.98
C ASP A 936 -15.79 -7.78 33.11
N PRO A 937 -15.81 -6.97 34.18
CA PRO A 937 -14.76 -6.98 35.22
C PRO A 937 -14.95 -8.15 36.20
N GLN A 938 -14.67 -9.38 35.77
CA GLN A 938 -14.83 -10.57 36.60
C GLN A 938 -13.67 -10.72 37.60
N PRO A 939 -13.90 -11.29 38.81
CA PRO A 939 -12.85 -11.56 39.79
C PRO A 939 -11.69 -12.40 39.23
N LYS A 940 -11.99 -13.34 38.33
CA LYS A 940 -10.98 -14.16 37.68
C LYS A 940 -9.99 -13.38 36.80
N ASN A 941 -10.34 -12.16 36.41
CA ASN A 941 -9.48 -11.28 35.63
C ASN A 941 -8.57 -10.45 36.54
N VAL A 942 -8.70 -10.50 37.87
CA VAL A 942 -7.91 -9.69 38.80
C VAL A 942 -6.77 -10.53 39.36
N PHE A 943 -5.54 -10.07 39.11
CA PHE A 943 -4.30 -10.71 39.55
C PHE A 943 -3.72 -9.95 40.74
N ILE A 944 -3.57 -10.64 41.87
CA ILE A 944 -3.12 -10.04 43.14
C ILE A 944 -1.80 -10.68 43.54
N ASP A 945 -0.84 -9.85 43.96
CA ASP A 945 0.39 -10.31 44.59
C ASP A 945 0.06 -10.95 45.95
N SER A 946 0.37 -12.25 46.11
CA SER A 946 0.09 -12.95 47.37
C SER A 946 0.92 -12.46 48.56
N ILE A 947 2.01 -11.73 48.31
CA ILE A 947 2.91 -11.21 49.36
C ILE A 947 2.47 -9.81 49.80
N ASN A 948 2.26 -8.91 48.84
CA ASN A 948 1.96 -7.50 49.12
C ASN A 948 0.45 -7.19 49.11
N HIS A 949 -0.39 -8.14 48.70
CA HIS A 949 -1.83 -7.97 48.51
C HIS A 949 -2.21 -6.81 47.58
N GLU A 950 -1.29 -6.39 46.71
CA GLU A 950 -1.52 -5.36 45.70
C GLU A 950 -2.08 -5.96 44.42
N ILE A 951 -2.92 -5.18 43.73
CA ILE A 951 -3.34 -5.52 42.37
C ILE A 951 -2.15 -5.37 41.45
N VAL A 952 -1.77 -6.47 40.82
CA VAL A 952 -0.70 -6.52 39.84
C VAL A 952 -1.26 -6.20 38.46
N MET A 953 -2.39 -6.77 38.09
CA MET A 953 -3.01 -6.52 36.78
C MET A 953 -4.49 -6.88 36.83
N ILE A 954 -5.28 -6.24 35.98
CA ILE A 954 -6.61 -6.73 35.58
C ILE A 954 -6.48 -7.20 34.12
N ASP A 955 -6.94 -8.40 33.75
CA ASP A 955 -6.90 -8.94 32.39
C ASP A 955 -8.01 -8.35 31.53
N TRP A 956 -7.63 -7.43 30.65
CA TRP A 956 -8.55 -6.69 29.80
C TRP A 956 -8.80 -7.43 28.49
N GLN A 957 -9.58 -8.50 28.62
CA GLN A 957 -10.07 -9.28 27.47
C GLN A 957 -11.11 -8.51 26.65
N TYR A 958 -11.64 -7.43 27.21
CA TYR A 958 -12.57 -6.53 26.54
C TYR A 958 -12.06 -5.10 26.65
N SER A 959 -12.16 -4.37 25.55
CA SER A 959 -11.84 -2.95 25.51
C SER A 959 -12.82 -2.25 24.58
N SER A 960 -13.55 -1.29 25.14
CA SER A 960 -14.50 -0.46 24.42
C SER A 960 -14.52 0.95 24.98
N VAL A 961 -15.07 1.89 24.22
CA VAL A 961 -15.27 3.28 24.69
C VAL A 961 -16.65 3.43 25.32
N GLY A 962 -16.73 4.04 26.49
CA GLY A 962 -17.99 4.33 27.18
C GLY A 962 -17.78 5.04 28.53
N TYR A 963 -18.80 5.06 29.39
CA TYR A 963 -18.65 5.56 30.75
C TYR A 963 -17.93 4.54 31.64
N GLY A 964 -16.77 4.91 32.19
CA GLY A 964 -15.96 4.05 33.09
C GLY A 964 -16.71 3.57 34.34
N ILE A 965 -17.70 4.35 34.78
CA ILE A 965 -18.61 4.02 35.90
C ILE A 965 -19.32 2.68 35.68
N LYS A 966 -19.55 2.28 34.43
CA LYS A 966 -20.18 1.00 34.11
C LYS A 966 -19.42 -0.19 34.72
N ASP A 967 -18.09 -0.17 34.68
CA ASP A 967 -17.27 -1.25 35.26
C ASP A 967 -17.41 -1.30 36.78
N VAL A 968 -17.47 -0.14 37.43
CA VAL A 968 -17.64 -0.01 38.88
C VAL A 968 -19.01 -0.53 39.31
N VAL A 969 -20.08 -0.18 38.59
CA VAL A 969 -21.44 -0.65 38.87
C VAL A 969 -21.55 -2.17 38.69
N LEU A 970 -20.97 -2.72 37.63
CA LEU A 970 -20.97 -4.17 37.40
C LEU A 970 -20.17 -4.92 38.47
N LEU A 971 -19.00 -4.38 38.86
CA LEU A 971 -18.18 -4.92 39.94
C LEU A 971 -18.98 -4.99 41.24
N LEU A 972 -19.59 -3.87 41.63
CA LEU A 972 -20.31 -3.76 42.89
C LEU A 972 -21.60 -4.58 42.91
N GLY A 973 -22.30 -4.66 41.78
CA GLY A 973 -23.57 -5.35 41.71
C GLY A 973 -23.46 -6.88 41.58
N ILE A 974 -22.43 -7.39 40.89
CA ILE A 974 -22.34 -8.83 40.56
C ILE A 974 -21.34 -9.55 41.47
N TRP A 975 -20.28 -8.86 41.87
CA TRP A 975 -19.11 -9.53 42.46
C TRP A 975 -18.90 -9.24 43.94
N MET A 976 -19.61 -8.26 44.52
CA MET A 976 -19.54 -7.98 45.96
C MET A 976 -20.29 -9.01 46.81
N SER A 977 -19.84 -9.13 48.06
CA SER A 977 -20.50 -9.98 49.05
C SER A 977 -21.90 -9.48 49.39
N ASN A 978 -22.86 -10.40 49.53
CA ASN A 978 -24.20 -10.07 50.04
C ASN A 978 -24.19 -9.49 51.46
N LYS A 979 -23.05 -9.55 52.17
CA LYS A 979 -22.86 -8.94 53.50
C LYS A 979 -22.39 -7.49 53.45
N THR A 980 -22.06 -6.96 52.27
CA THR A 980 -21.60 -5.58 52.11
C THR A 980 -22.73 -4.61 52.40
N THR A 981 -22.45 -3.62 53.24
CA THR A 981 -23.40 -2.62 53.70
C THR A 981 -23.58 -1.49 52.68
N ARG A 982 -24.71 -0.78 52.77
CA ARG A 982 -24.97 0.45 51.99
C ARG A 982 -23.87 1.50 52.19
N GLU A 983 -23.36 1.65 53.41
CA GLU A 983 -22.31 2.62 53.74
C GLU A 983 -20.99 2.28 53.02
N GLU A 984 -20.62 1.00 52.97
CA GLU A 984 -19.44 0.52 52.24
C GLU A 984 -19.56 0.76 50.73
N ILE A 985 -20.72 0.51 50.13
CA ILE A 985 -20.96 0.80 48.70
C ILE A 985 -20.79 2.29 48.41
N LEU A 986 -21.33 3.17 49.27
CA LEU A 986 -21.19 4.62 49.12
C LEU A 986 -19.73 5.07 49.25
N LYS A 987 -18.97 4.48 50.16
CA LYS A 987 -17.53 4.74 50.28
C LYS A 987 -16.78 4.35 49.01
N ILE A 988 -17.02 3.16 48.45
CA ILE A 988 -16.36 2.71 47.22
C ILE A 988 -16.70 3.63 46.04
N LYS A 989 -17.99 4.00 45.90
CA LYS A 989 -18.46 4.98 44.89
C LYS A 989 -17.70 6.31 45.00
N ASN A 990 -17.53 6.83 46.21
CA ASN A 990 -16.83 8.10 46.43
C ASN A 990 -15.34 7.98 46.12
N VAL A 991 -14.70 6.89 46.54
CA VAL A 991 -13.27 6.64 46.26
C VAL A 991 -13.00 6.63 44.75
N TYR A 992 -13.86 6.00 43.95
CA TYR A 992 -13.70 6.04 42.50
C TYR A 992 -13.67 7.48 41.95
N TYR A 993 -14.61 8.33 42.38
CA TYR A 993 -14.69 9.72 41.95
C TYR A 993 -13.46 10.51 42.41
N ASP A 994 -13.08 10.38 43.68
CA ASP A 994 -11.95 11.12 44.26
C ASP A 994 -10.62 10.76 43.57
N GLU A 995 -10.41 9.49 43.24
CA GLU A 995 -9.20 9.01 42.55
C GLU A 995 -9.16 9.45 41.08
N LEU A 996 -10.31 9.49 40.37
CA LEU A 996 -10.37 10.07 39.02
C LEU A 996 -9.93 11.53 39.01
N ILE A 997 -10.44 12.33 39.94
CA ILE A 997 -10.06 13.75 40.08
C ILE A 997 -8.59 13.86 40.49
N GLY A 998 -8.14 13.04 41.45
CA GLY A 998 -6.75 12.98 41.90
C GLY A 998 -5.75 12.66 40.78
N HIS A 999 -6.15 11.85 39.80
CA HIS A 999 -5.35 11.55 38.62
C HIS A 999 -5.47 12.55 37.46
N GLY A 1000 -6.13 13.70 37.68
CA GLY A 1000 -6.09 14.84 36.76
C GLY A 1000 -7.33 15.01 35.88
N VAL A 1001 -8.43 14.30 36.14
CA VAL A 1001 -9.74 14.59 35.53
C VAL A 1001 -10.29 15.90 36.12
N LYS A 1002 -10.47 16.93 35.29
CA LYS A 1002 -10.85 18.29 35.77
C LYS A 1002 -12.25 18.73 35.36
N ASP A 1003 -12.83 18.13 34.32
CA ASP A 1003 -14.09 18.57 33.72
C ASP A 1003 -15.32 17.75 34.18
N PHE A 1004 -15.13 16.84 35.13
CA PHE A 1004 -16.18 15.95 35.61
C PHE A 1004 -16.75 16.41 36.96
N SER A 1005 -17.89 17.09 36.93
CA SER A 1005 -18.53 17.60 38.15
C SER A 1005 -19.18 16.48 38.96
N ARG A 1006 -19.36 16.73 40.26
CA ARG A 1006 -20.05 15.79 41.16
C ARG A 1006 -21.49 15.49 40.70
N GLU A 1007 -22.19 16.50 40.19
CA GLU A 1007 -23.54 16.33 39.64
C GLU A 1007 -23.54 15.42 38.40
N ALA A 1008 -22.60 15.64 37.47
CA ALA A 1008 -22.45 14.80 36.28
C ALA A 1008 -22.10 13.34 36.65
N PHE A 1009 -21.28 13.14 37.68
CA PHE A 1009 -20.97 11.82 38.22
C PHE A 1009 -22.21 11.11 38.74
N GLU A 1010 -23.04 11.77 39.55
CA GLU A 1010 -24.26 11.18 40.10
C GLU A 1010 -25.28 10.84 38.99
N GLN A 1011 -25.41 11.69 37.97
CA GLN A 1011 -26.27 11.41 36.82
C GLN A 1011 -25.78 10.18 36.01
N GLN A 1012 -24.47 10.11 35.71
CA GLN A 1012 -23.90 8.96 35.00
C GLN A 1012 -23.95 7.67 35.84
N TRP A 1013 -23.81 7.77 37.16
CA TRP A 1013 -23.99 6.64 38.07
C TRP A 1013 -25.38 6.01 37.95
N ASN A 1014 -26.42 6.83 38.07
CA ASN A 1014 -27.81 6.36 37.97
C ASN A 1014 -28.11 5.79 36.58
N HIS A 1015 -27.55 6.42 35.54
CA HIS A 1015 -27.67 5.93 34.17
C HIS A 1015 -27.04 4.54 33.99
N CYS A 1016 -25.79 4.34 34.45
CA CYS A 1016 -25.10 3.05 34.36
C CYS A 1016 -25.76 1.98 35.23
N LEU A 1017 -26.35 2.37 36.37
CA LEU A 1017 -27.12 1.49 37.25
C LEU A 1017 -28.38 0.95 36.54
N LEU A 1018 -29.17 1.83 35.93
CA LEU A 1018 -30.35 1.46 35.16
C LEU A 1018 -30.00 0.55 33.98
N LEU A 1019 -28.92 0.87 33.26
CA LEU A 1019 -28.49 0.06 32.11
C LEU A 1019 -28.06 -1.34 32.54
N SER A 1020 -27.34 -1.44 33.64
CA SER A 1020 -26.88 -2.72 34.18
C SER A 1020 -28.05 -3.58 34.70
N LEU A 1021 -29.08 -2.96 35.29
CA LEU A 1021 -30.34 -3.63 35.64
C LEU A 1021 -31.03 -4.21 34.40
N CYS A 1022 -31.12 -3.43 33.30
CA CYS A 1022 -31.72 -3.90 32.06
C CYS A 1022 -30.94 -5.08 31.45
N ASN A 1023 -29.61 -5.02 31.48
CA ASN A 1023 -28.76 -6.12 30.99
C ASN A 1023 -29.00 -7.41 31.78
N ILE A 1024 -29.14 -7.33 33.10
CA ILE A 1024 -29.41 -8.49 33.96
C ILE A 1024 -30.83 -9.04 33.75
N ALA A 1025 -31.82 -8.16 33.55
CA ALA A 1025 -33.18 -8.57 33.21
C ALA A 1025 -33.26 -9.27 31.84
N SER A 1026 -32.29 -9.03 30.95
CA SER A 1026 -32.22 -9.61 29.61
C SER A 1026 -31.68 -11.05 29.59
N VAL A 1027 -31.11 -11.57 30.68
CA VAL A 1027 -30.50 -12.92 30.70
C VAL A 1027 -31.55 -14.00 31.04
N SER A 1028 -31.47 -15.17 30.39
CA SER A 1028 -32.43 -16.30 30.57
C SER A 1028 -31.79 -17.58 31.10
N GLU A 1029 -32.59 -18.46 31.71
CA GLU A 1029 -32.20 -19.83 32.09
C GLU A 1029 -32.02 -20.80 30.90
N LYS A 1030 -32.47 -20.45 29.68
CA LYS A 1030 -32.57 -21.35 28.52
C LYS A 1030 -31.54 -21.05 27.41
N GLU A 1031 -30.32 -20.68 27.75
CA GLU A 1031 -29.25 -20.66 26.75
C GLU A 1031 -28.75 -22.09 26.49
N ASN A 1032 -28.93 -22.56 25.26
CA ASN A 1032 -28.59 -23.92 24.83
C ASN A 1032 -27.06 -24.02 24.65
N ILE A 1033 -26.31 -24.19 25.74
CA ILE A 1033 -24.85 -24.30 25.76
C ILE A 1033 -24.45 -25.76 25.46
N GLY A 1034 -24.71 -26.22 24.24
CA GLY A 1034 -24.33 -27.57 23.77
C GLY A 1034 -24.86 -28.73 24.63
N ASP A 1035 -24.36 -29.94 24.40
CA ASP A 1035 -24.91 -31.18 24.99
C ASP A 1035 -24.41 -31.50 26.42
N ASP A 1036 -23.61 -30.63 27.05
CA ASP A 1036 -22.99 -30.87 28.37
C ASP A 1036 -23.89 -30.39 29.52
N ILE A 1037 -24.67 -31.32 30.07
CA ILE A 1037 -25.66 -31.11 31.15
C ILE A 1037 -25.02 -30.51 32.42
N GLU A 1038 -23.76 -30.85 32.73
CA GLU A 1038 -23.11 -30.36 33.95
C GLU A 1038 -22.68 -28.89 33.81
N LYS A 1039 -22.19 -28.51 32.63
CA LYS A 1039 -21.90 -27.10 32.30
C LYS A 1039 -23.16 -26.25 32.28
N GLN A 1040 -24.26 -26.77 31.72
CA GLN A 1040 -25.55 -26.06 31.73
C GLN A 1040 -26.04 -25.78 33.16
N LYS A 1041 -25.93 -26.76 34.07
CA LYS A 1041 -26.29 -26.58 35.49
C LYS A 1041 -25.42 -25.53 36.19
N LYS A 1042 -24.09 -25.57 35.97
CA LYS A 1042 -23.16 -24.59 36.55
C LYS A 1042 -23.40 -23.18 36.03
N TYR A 1043 -23.64 -23.02 34.72
CA TYR A 1043 -23.95 -21.72 34.12
C TYR A 1043 -25.29 -21.16 34.60
N LYS A 1044 -26.32 -22.00 34.71
CA LYS A 1044 -27.62 -21.60 35.27
C LYS A 1044 -27.49 -21.10 36.71
N ALA A 1045 -26.80 -21.85 37.57
CA ALA A 1045 -26.56 -21.44 38.96
C ALA A 1045 -25.76 -20.12 39.05
N TYR A 1046 -24.81 -19.90 38.14
CA TYR A 1046 -24.06 -18.65 38.04
C TYR A 1046 -24.95 -17.45 37.70
N LEU A 1047 -25.86 -17.61 36.72
CA LEU A 1047 -26.79 -16.54 36.32
C LEU A 1047 -27.75 -16.18 37.45
N GLU A 1048 -28.33 -17.17 38.11
CA GLU A 1048 -29.21 -16.98 39.28
C GLU A 1048 -28.49 -16.26 40.42
N LEU A 1049 -27.23 -16.63 40.69
CA LEU A 1049 -26.42 -15.99 41.72
C LEU A 1049 -26.08 -14.52 41.38
N SER A 1050 -25.70 -14.25 40.12
CA SER A 1050 -25.33 -12.92 39.64
C SER A 1050 -26.53 -11.95 39.71
N GLU A 1051 -27.67 -12.40 39.23
CA GLU A 1051 -28.94 -11.69 39.34
C GLU A 1051 -29.31 -11.43 40.80
N SER A 1052 -29.17 -12.46 41.65
CA SER A 1052 -29.49 -12.35 43.06
C SER A 1052 -28.64 -11.28 43.77
N ARG A 1053 -27.34 -11.26 43.51
CA ARG A 1053 -26.43 -10.23 44.06
C ARG A 1053 -26.79 -8.84 43.56
N PHE A 1054 -27.11 -8.70 42.28
CA PHE A 1054 -27.41 -7.40 41.70
C PHE A 1054 -28.73 -6.81 42.20
N ILE A 1055 -29.74 -7.65 42.42
CA ILE A 1055 -31.00 -7.22 43.04
C ILE A 1055 -30.76 -6.73 44.47
N ASN A 1056 -29.97 -7.47 45.26
CA ASN A 1056 -29.62 -7.03 46.62
C ASN A 1056 -28.82 -5.72 46.60
N PHE A 1057 -27.93 -5.54 45.62
CA PHE A 1057 -27.18 -4.30 45.43
C PHE A 1057 -28.11 -3.10 45.18
N ILE A 1058 -29.07 -3.22 44.26
CA ILE A 1058 -30.03 -2.14 43.97
C ILE A 1058 -30.92 -1.82 45.16
N GLN A 1059 -31.38 -2.82 45.92
CA GLN A 1059 -32.17 -2.59 47.13
C GLN A 1059 -31.43 -1.76 48.19
N ASN A 1060 -30.10 -1.85 48.21
CA ASN A 1060 -29.25 -1.08 49.10
C ASN A 1060 -28.86 0.29 48.53
N GLN A 1061 -29.37 0.66 47.34
CA GLN A 1061 -29.24 2.01 46.77
C GLN A 1061 -30.51 2.82 47.02
N ASP A 1062 -30.37 4.15 47.00
CA ASP A 1062 -31.53 5.07 46.91
C ASP A 1062 -32.00 5.12 45.45
N PHE A 1063 -32.56 4.00 44.98
CA PHE A 1063 -32.98 3.80 43.58
C PHE A 1063 -34.27 4.54 43.27
#